data_AF-A0A6M8V833-F1
#
_entry.id   AF-A0A6M8V833-F1
#
_cell.length_a   1.000
_cell.length_b   1.000
_cell.length_c   1.000
_cell.angle_alpha   90.00
_cell.angle_beta   90.00
_cell.angle_gamma   90.00
#
_symmetry.space_group_name_H-M   'P 1'
#
loop_
_entity.id
_entity.type
_entity.pdbx_description
1 polymer ?
#
loop_
_entity_poly.entity_id
_entity_poly.type
_entity_poly.pdbx_seq_one_letter_code
_entity_poly.pdbx_strand_id
1 'polypeptide(L)'
;MKSLIEKYYILILILIFTLLCTFTLNLNLFAQGYICAVGGGSEDYNNWSDAPYGWIVEKSDSGKIIILGADAGVTNWLPTYFMSLGADTAYNKTISSKTIADLQVTYDEIVTAKAVFIRGGDQWDYVSRWKGTKTDSAIQFVFNNGGVIAGTSAGAAVLGDVDFSGQSGSAYSDDALLNPFYNRMKFESNFLNFVPNVLFDTHFTERGRQGRLIAMLYNQHFNSAKDLIGAGIDDRTAICISPDGVGEVMGSGAVSFFYKDNLTQYSDYTSGKYSIENLNCHILTKGWKYDLVNNQIAFIPASAKDVDINFPWFYSQTNISLTGSSNIASHLSNLGSFLNEVNSGKVLLITHPGFSNSSSVITDYLSANNFDYNVLNITTANLNDASEAVKINESTCFIFAGDSLNVLNYLSQPAGLVNAAFYNQLAFNIPVFFFGNSGKIAGHFYIGNTDTDMYASYRGKMTINEGLFIFPELIFQPLIYDNPDFYENRTSSVLWGLMRNRKRIGIYLNGNDRLNIKSSSTGNSISGSVQIPFMIVDARGTTKVDSSTYRASGSIGPRQIAALNNLKISLTNYSNINYLLETGKFDFLTNIENENISQLTPEGFELNQNYPNPFNPSTTISWNLNKPGKVSLKIFDSLGREIITLADDYYQSGFHSAKFTANSKFSSGVYFYRLSTQDYSVTKSMVLLK
;
A
#
# COMPACT_ATOMS: atom_id res chain seq x y z
N MET A 1 28.85 63.54 14.99
CA MET A 1 28.81 63.64 13.52
C MET A 1 29.51 62.47 12.81
N LYS A 2 30.79 62.16 13.09
CA LYS A 2 31.51 61.02 12.46
C LYS A 2 30.79 59.66 12.56
N SER A 3 30.24 59.32 13.73
CA SER A 3 29.56 58.03 13.95
C SER A 3 28.19 57.90 13.26
N LEU A 4 27.53 59.00 12.89
CA LEU A 4 26.28 58.96 12.13
C LEU A 4 26.56 58.75 10.63
N ILE A 5 27.63 59.35 10.13
CA ILE A 5 28.05 59.26 8.73
C ILE A 5 28.53 57.83 8.41
N GLU A 6 29.25 57.18 9.32
CA GLU A 6 29.64 55.76 9.17
C GLU A 6 28.43 54.82 9.11
N LYS A 7 27.41 55.03 9.96
CA LYS A 7 26.20 54.21 9.92
C LYS A 7 25.42 54.39 8.61
N TYR A 8 25.35 55.61 8.07
CA TYR A 8 24.71 55.87 6.77
C TYR A 8 25.48 55.22 5.61
N TYR A 9 26.82 55.23 5.66
CA TYR A 9 27.65 54.56 4.65
C TYR A 9 27.46 53.04 4.66
N ILE A 10 27.42 52.43 5.84
CA ILE A 10 27.19 50.99 5.98
C ILE A 10 25.79 50.62 5.48
N LEU A 11 24.77 51.45 5.76
CA LEU A 11 23.41 51.21 5.27
C LEU A 11 23.30 51.31 3.73
N ILE A 12 23.98 52.28 3.12
CA ILE A 12 24.05 52.43 1.66
C ILE A 12 24.80 51.26 1.02
N LEU A 13 25.90 50.80 1.62
CA LEU A 13 26.65 49.63 1.16
C LEU A 13 25.81 48.35 1.23
N ILE A 14 25.05 48.15 2.31
CA ILE A 14 24.11 47.02 2.41
C ILE A 14 23.00 47.17 1.35
N LEU A 15 22.46 48.37 1.13
CA LEU A 15 21.43 48.59 0.11
C LEU A 15 21.94 48.31 -1.32
N ILE A 16 23.17 48.71 -1.64
CA ILE A 16 23.82 48.43 -2.94
C ILE A 16 24.12 46.94 -3.07
N PHE A 17 24.62 46.30 -2.02
CA PHE A 17 24.89 44.86 -1.99
C PHE A 17 23.60 44.02 -2.11
N THR A 18 22.48 44.55 -1.61
CA THR A 18 21.15 43.94 -1.75
C THR A 18 20.49 44.33 -3.09
N LEU A 19 20.78 45.48 -3.69
CA LEU A 19 20.40 45.76 -5.09
C LEU A 19 21.14 44.80 -6.04
N LEU A 20 22.39 44.47 -5.70
CA LEU A 20 23.21 43.41 -6.31
C LEU A 20 22.69 41.98 -6.06
N CYS A 21 21.71 41.79 -5.16
CA CYS A 21 20.90 40.57 -5.13
C CYS A 21 20.32 40.25 -6.51
N THR A 22 20.01 41.26 -7.33
CA THR A 22 18.92 41.07 -8.29
C THR A 22 19.38 40.93 -9.73
N PHE A 23 20.62 41.31 -10.05
CA PHE A 23 21.15 41.26 -11.41
C PHE A 23 22.00 40.02 -11.74
N THR A 24 22.39 39.23 -10.74
CA THR A 24 23.08 37.94 -10.94
C THR A 24 22.19 36.78 -10.50
N LEU A 25 20.89 36.87 -10.79
CA LEU A 25 20.19 35.70 -11.33
C LEU A 25 20.91 35.35 -12.63
N ASN A 26 21.90 34.48 -12.56
CA ASN A 26 22.23 33.66 -13.73
C ASN A 26 21.05 32.70 -13.95
N LEU A 27 19.90 33.27 -14.34
CA LEU A 27 18.97 32.62 -15.25
C LEU A 27 19.73 32.48 -16.56
N ASN A 28 20.66 31.52 -16.61
CA ASN A 28 20.74 30.71 -17.81
C ASN A 28 19.42 29.95 -17.86
N LEU A 29 18.37 30.63 -18.34
CA LEU A 29 17.12 30.06 -18.83
C LEU A 29 17.45 29.20 -20.06
N PHE A 30 18.26 28.16 -19.86
CA PHE A 30 18.11 26.98 -20.68
C PHE A 30 16.77 26.39 -20.23
N ALA A 31 15.76 26.50 -21.08
CA ALA A 31 14.48 25.86 -20.82
C ALA A 31 14.76 24.36 -20.58
N GLN A 32 14.47 23.87 -19.38
CA GLN A 32 14.43 22.43 -19.15
C GLN A 32 13.33 21.84 -20.04
N GLY A 33 13.59 20.64 -20.56
CA GLY A 33 12.71 19.96 -21.48
C GLY A 33 11.52 19.30 -20.79
N TYR A 34 10.73 18.61 -21.61
CA TYR A 34 9.59 17.81 -21.17
C TYR A 34 9.98 16.34 -21.07
N ILE A 35 9.43 15.61 -20.09
CA ILE A 35 9.64 14.16 -19.96
C ILE A 35 8.33 13.40 -20.17
N CYS A 36 8.36 12.32 -20.94
CA CYS A 36 7.23 11.37 -21.01
C CYS A 36 7.72 9.95 -20.77
N ALA A 37 7.46 9.43 -19.57
CA ALA A 37 7.77 8.05 -19.21
C ALA A 37 6.53 7.18 -19.41
N VAL A 38 6.61 6.21 -20.33
CA VAL A 38 5.52 5.29 -20.70
C VAL A 38 5.80 3.91 -20.12
N GLY A 39 4.81 3.32 -19.45
CA GLY A 39 4.95 2.04 -18.76
C GLY A 39 5.07 0.81 -19.66
N GLY A 40 4.98 0.97 -20.98
CA GLY A 40 5.10 -0.11 -21.96
C GLY A 40 3.83 -0.36 -22.76
N GLY A 41 3.89 -1.39 -23.61
CA GLY A 41 2.82 -1.80 -24.54
C GLY A 41 3.39 -2.12 -25.92
N SER A 42 2.81 -3.08 -26.63
CA SER A 42 3.29 -3.48 -27.96
C SER A 42 3.08 -2.39 -29.01
N GLU A 43 3.96 -2.32 -30.00
CA GLU A 43 3.88 -1.39 -31.14
C GLU A 43 2.75 -1.73 -32.11
N ASP A 44 1.51 -1.44 -31.73
CA ASP A 44 0.35 -1.50 -32.62
C ASP A 44 -0.75 -0.50 -32.21
N TYR A 45 -1.62 -0.19 -33.17
CA TYR A 45 -2.69 0.82 -33.02
C TYR A 45 -3.71 0.50 -31.92
N ASN A 46 -3.85 -0.77 -31.52
CA ASN A 46 -4.84 -1.18 -30.52
C ASN A 46 -4.23 -1.28 -29.11
N ASN A 47 -2.91 -1.15 -29.01
CA ASN A 47 -2.18 -1.37 -27.79
C ASN A 47 -1.75 -0.12 -27.06
N TRP A 48 -1.82 1.07 -27.66
CA TRP A 48 -1.36 2.31 -27.02
C TRP A 48 -2.49 3.28 -26.69
N SER A 49 -2.23 4.18 -25.74
CA SER A 49 -3.05 5.37 -25.57
C SER A 49 -2.50 6.47 -26.47
N ASP A 50 -3.32 7.04 -27.35
CA ASP A 50 -2.91 8.14 -28.21
C ASP A 50 -2.49 9.39 -27.42
N ALA A 51 -3.04 9.58 -26.21
CA ALA A 51 -2.87 10.81 -25.44
C ALA A 51 -1.39 11.11 -25.08
N PRO A 52 -0.61 10.19 -24.48
CA PRO A 52 0.82 10.42 -24.24
C PRO A 52 1.63 10.74 -25.50
N TYR A 53 1.34 10.08 -26.63
CA TYR A 53 2.10 10.26 -27.86
C TYR A 53 1.73 11.54 -28.59
N GLY A 54 0.44 11.89 -28.61
CA GLY A 54 -0.02 13.19 -29.07
C GLY A 54 0.55 14.33 -28.23
N TRP A 55 0.69 14.14 -26.91
CA TRP A 55 1.35 15.10 -26.03
C TRP A 55 2.83 15.29 -26.39
N ILE A 56 3.56 14.21 -26.72
CA ILE A 56 4.96 14.33 -27.19
C ILE A 56 5.01 15.17 -28.48
N VAL A 57 4.11 14.92 -29.43
CA VAL A 57 4.03 15.69 -30.68
C VAL A 57 3.72 17.17 -30.40
N GLU A 58 2.72 17.43 -29.56
CA GLU A 58 2.35 18.79 -29.15
C GLU A 58 3.52 19.53 -28.49
N LYS A 59 4.20 18.92 -27.51
CA LYS A 59 5.31 19.56 -26.77
C LYS A 59 6.61 19.67 -27.55
N SER A 60 6.71 18.99 -28.69
CA SER A 60 7.81 19.11 -29.63
C SER A 60 7.52 20.08 -30.78
N ASP A 61 6.46 20.88 -30.66
CA ASP A 61 5.96 21.80 -31.69
C ASP A 61 5.75 21.11 -33.04
N SER A 62 5.23 19.87 -33.02
CA SER A 62 5.07 19.03 -34.21
C SER A 62 6.39 18.81 -34.98
N GLY A 63 7.54 18.99 -34.35
CA GLY A 63 8.84 18.95 -35.02
C GLY A 63 9.38 17.55 -35.28
N LYS A 64 10.68 17.48 -35.54
CA LYS A 64 11.41 16.22 -35.79
C LYS A 64 11.48 15.35 -34.54
N ILE A 65 11.06 14.09 -34.65
CA ILE A 65 11.16 13.07 -33.61
C ILE A 65 12.19 12.00 -34.03
N ILE A 66 13.23 11.80 -33.23
CA ILE A 66 14.21 10.73 -33.45
C ILE A 66 13.94 9.61 -32.47
N ILE A 67 13.66 8.42 -32.99
CA ILE A 67 13.33 7.23 -32.20
C ILE A 67 14.59 6.38 -32.05
N LEU A 68 15.14 6.34 -30.84
CA LEU A 68 16.38 5.64 -30.51
C LEU A 68 16.09 4.21 -30.04
N GLY A 69 16.93 3.27 -30.50
CA GLY A 69 16.93 1.89 -30.02
C GLY A 69 18.34 1.30 -29.99
N ALA A 70 18.57 0.33 -29.10
CA ALA A 70 19.86 -0.33 -28.99
C ALA A 70 20.05 -1.42 -30.06
N ASP A 71 18.97 -2.01 -30.58
CA ASP A 71 19.06 -3.13 -31.52
C ASP A 71 18.49 -2.80 -32.90
N ALA A 72 18.91 -3.59 -33.90
CA ALA A 72 18.45 -3.49 -35.28
C ALA A 72 17.16 -4.32 -35.49
N GLY A 73 16.51 -4.16 -36.65
CA GLY A 73 15.32 -4.96 -37.02
C GLY A 73 13.99 -4.38 -36.52
N VAL A 74 13.95 -3.07 -36.26
CA VAL A 74 12.76 -2.35 -35.81
C VAL A 74 11.84 -2.00 -36.97
N THR A 75 10.53 -2.02 -36.76
CA THR A 75 9.56 -1.69 -37.80
C THR A 75 9.41 -0.17 -37.96
N ASN A 76 8.84 0.27 -39.10
CA ASN A 76 8.49 1.68 -39.32
C ASN A 76 7.14 2.07 -38.72
N TRP A 77 6.52 1.21 -37.90
CA TRP A 77 5.22 1.51 -37.31
C TRP A 77 5.27 2.73 -36.42
N LEU A 78 6.21 2.79 -35.46
CA LEU A 78 6.31 3.91 -34.51
C LEU A 78 6.59 5.27 -35.18
N PRO A 79 7.55 5.39 -36.12
CA PRO A 79 7.68 6.59 -36.94
C PRO A 79 6.38 6.99 -37.64
N THR A 80 5.71 6.03 -38.30
CA THR A 80 4.44 6.28 -39.01
C THR A 80 3.36 6.77 -38.06
N TYR A 81 3.30 6.18 -36.86
CA TYR A 81 2.33 6.54 -35.84
C TYR A 81 2.55 7.97 -35.33
N PHE A 82 3.77 8.37 -35.01
CA PHE A 82 4.07 9.76 -34.64
C PHE A 82 3.71 10.77 -35.74
N MET A 83 4.02 10.45 -37.01
CA MET A 83 3.62 11.30 -38.14
C MET A 83 2.10 11.35 -38.28
N SER A 84 1.39 10.25 -38.03
CA SER A 84 -0.09 10.22 -38.05
C SER A 84 -0.72 11.08 -36.95
N LEU A 85 0.00 11.31 -35.85
CA LEU A 85 -0.38 12.20 -34.75
C LEU A 85 0.03 13.67 -34.99
N GLY A 86 0.74 13.96 -36.09
CA GLY A 86 1.08 15.32 -36.50
C GLY A 86 2.55 15.73 -36.34
N ALA A 87 3.48 14.79 -36.15
CA ALA A 87 4.91 15.10 -36.24
C ALA A 87 5.33 15.36 -37.70
N ASP A 88 6.15 16.38 -37.93
CA ASP A 88 6.68 16.76 -39.25
C ASP A 88 7.53 15.62 -39.84
N THR A 89 8.46 15.10 -39.05
CA THR A 89 9.28 13.95 -39.43
C THR A 89 9.52 13.06 -38.23
N ALA A 90 9.45 11.74 -38.44
CA ALA A 90 9.87 10.76 -37.45
C ALA A 90 10.60 9.61 -38.12
N TYR A 91 11.66 9.09 -37.50
CA TYR A 91 12.39 7.92 -38.00
C TYR A 91 13.17 7.20 -36.91
N ASN A 92 13.51 5.94 -37.18
CA ASN A 92 14.29 5.10 -36.29
C ASN A 92 15.80 5.31 -36.46
N LYS A 93 16.52 5.40 -35.35
CA LYS A 93 17.99 5.42 -35.27
C LYS A 93 18.47 4.34 -34.31
N THR A 94 19.16 3.34 -34.84
CA THR A 94 19.81 2.30 -34.02
C THR A 94 21.19 2.76 -33.56
N ILE A 95 21.47 2.60 -32.27
CA ILE A 95 22.76 2.88 -31.64
C ILE A 95 23.21 1.63 -30.88
N SER A 96 23.81 0.70 -31.62
CA SER A 96 24.02 -0.69 -31.18
C SER A 96 25.33 -0.97 -30.46
N SER A 97 26.21 0.02 -30.34
CA SER A 97 27.48 -0.15 -29.62
C SER A 97 27.94 1.17 -29.03
N LYS A 98 28.84 1.07 -28.05
CA LYS A 98 29.51 2.24 -27.48
C LYS A 98 30.29 3.04 -28.53
N THR A 99 30.88 2.36 -29.51
CA THR A 99 31.57 3.03 -30.63
C THR A 99 30.62 3.91 -31.43
N ILE A 100 29.44 3.40 -31.81
CA ILE A 100 28.44 4.18 -32.56
C ILE A 100 27.88 5.31 -31.69
N ALA A 101 27.66 5.04 -30.41
CA ALA A 101 27.16 6.02 -29.44
C ALA A 101 28.13 7.21 -29.24
N ASP A 102 29.43 7.00 -29.44
CA ASP A 102 30.44 8.04 -29.24
C ASP A 102 30.88 8.77 -30.52
N LEU A 103 30.27 8.46 -31.66
CA LEU A 103 30.56 9.16 -32.91
C LEU A 103 30.00 10.59 -32.90
N GLN A 104 30.76 11.53 -33.45
CA GLN A 104 30.30 12.91 -33.62
C GLN A 104 29.06 13.00 -34.52
N VAL A 105 29.01 12.20 -35.59
CA VAL A 105 27.85 12.17 -36.50
C VAL A 105 26.56 11.70 -35.81
N THR A 106 26.67 10.86 -34.77
CA THR A 106 25.51 10.45 -33.96
C THR A 106 25.02 11.62 -33.09
N TYR A 107 25.95 12.37 -32.48
CA TYR A 107 25.62 13.59 -31.74
C TYR A 107 24.94 14.62 -32.63
N ASP A 108 25.59 14.97 -33.75
CA ASP A 108 25.14 16.01 -34.68
C ASP A 108 23.74 15.72 -35.22
N GLU A 109 23.39 14.44 -35.39
CA GLU A 109 22.07 14.02 -35.80
C GLU A 109 21.03 14.19 -34.68
N ILE A 110 21.31 13.69 -33.48
CA ILE A 110 20.38 13.70 -32.34
C ILE A 110 20.02 15.14 -31.92
N VAL A 111 20.99 16.06 -31.91
CA VAL A 111 20.73 17.46 -31.50
C VAL A 111 19.81 18.22 -32.46
N THR A 112 19.48 17.67 -33.63
CA THR A 112 18.48 18.25 -34.54
C THR A 112 17.03 17.92 -34.16
N ALA A 113 16.84 17.02 -33.20
CA ALA A 113 15.52 16.59 -32.78
C ALA A 113 14.80 17.66 -31.94
N LYS A 114 13.48 17.73 -32.09
CA LYS A 114 12.58 18.39 -31.14
C LYS A 114 12.06 17.44 -30.08
N ALA A 115 12.00 16.14 -30.40
CA ALA A 115 11.82 15.08 -29.42
C ALA A 115 12.74 13.90 -29.68
N VAL A 116 13.23 13.29 -28.61
CA VAL A 116 13.90 12.00 -28.63
C VAL A 116 13.00 10.98 -27.94
N PHE A 117 12.73 9.85 -28.61
CA PHE A 117 11.97 8.75 -28.04
C PHE A 117 12.84 7.51 -27.88
N ILE A 118 13.01 7.00 -26.66
CA ILE A 118 13.79 5.78 -26.37
C ILE A 118 12.86 4.56 -26.33
N ARG A 119 13.10 3.59 -27.21
CA ARG A 119 12.23 2.40 -27.34
C ARG A 119 12.33 1.46 -26.13
N GLY A 120 11.38 0.53 -26.05
CA GLY A 120 11.51 -0.63 -25.18
C GLY A 120 12.66 -1.56 -25.65
N GLY A 121 13.09 -2.46 -24.77
CA GLY A 121 14.23 -3.33 -24.97
C GLY A 121 14.80 -3.79 -23.62
N ASP A 122 16.11 -3.96 -23.54
CA ASP A 122 16.83 -4.15 -22.29
C ASP A 122 17.42 -2.80 -21.83
N GLN A 123 17.09 -2.36 -20.61
CA GLN A 123 17.63 -1.13 -20.05
C GLN A 123 19.16 -1.16 -19.90
N TRP A 124 19.77 -2.35 -19.72
CA TRP A 124 21.22 -2.49 -19.58
C TRP A 124 21.94 -2.13 -20.88
N ASP A 125 21.31 -2.33 -22.03
CA ASP A 125 21.89 -1.95 -23.31
C ASP A 125 22.03 -0.44 -23.44
N TYR A 126 21.03 0.32 -22.99
CA TYR A 126 21.11 1.78 -22.98
C TYR A 126 22.22 2.26 -22.04
N VAL A 127 22.24 1.74 -20.81
CA VAL A 127 23.25 2.15 -19.83
C VAL A 127 24.66 1.77 -20.29
N SER A 128 24.89 0.50 -20.64
CA SER A 128 26.23 -0.01 -20.97
C SER A 128 26.80 0.56 -22.28
N ARG A 129 25.93 0.86 -23.25
CA ARG A 129 26.35 1.35 -24.57
C ARG A 129 26.39 2.89 -24.63
N TRP A 130 25.50 3.61 -23.96
CA TRP A 130 25.33 5.06 -24.18
C TRP A 130 25.88 5.92 -23.03
N LYS A 131 25.93 5.43 -21.79
CA LYS A 131 26.38 6.23 -20.64
C LYS A 131 27.77 6.85 -20.86
N GLY A 132 27.86 8.17 -20.67
CA GLY A 132 29.09 8.93 -20.81
C GLY A 132 29.62 9.05 -22.24
N THR A 133 28.79 8.75 -23.24
CA THR A 133 29.13 8.93 -24.67
C THR A 133 28.54 10.22 -25.22
N LYS A 134 28.86 10.53 -26.48
CA LYS A 134 28.21 11.63 -27.19
C LYS A 134 26.70 11.45 -27.39
N THR A 135 26.17 10.24 -27.49
CA THR A 135 24.71 10.01 -27.51
C THR A 135 24.05 10.51 -26.23
N ASP A 136 24.57 10.15 -25.06
CA ASP A 136 24.09 10.62 -23.76
C ASP A 136 24.13 12.16 -23.70
N SER A 137 25.25 12.75 -24.13
CA SER A 137 25.40 14.21 -24.21
C SER A 137 24.41 14.88 -25.19
N ALA A 138 24.08 14.23 -26.31
CA ALA A 138 23.15 14.78 -27.31
C ALA A 138 21.70 14.73 -26.82
N ILE A 139 21.30 13.67 -26.13
CA ILE A 139 19.96 13.57 -25.53
C ILE A 139 19.83 14.64 -24.43
N GLN A 140 20.85 14.81 -23.59
CA GLN A 140 20.90 15.90 -22.62
C GLN A 140 20.82 17.29 -23.29
N PHE A 141 21.49 17.48 -24.42
CA PHE A 141 21.39 18.73 -25.18
C PHE A 141 19.97 19.00 -25.65
N VAL A 142 19.27 18.01 -26.22
CA VAL A 142 17.87 18.18 -26.64
C VAL A 142 16.98 18.57 -25.46
N PHE A 143 17.13 17.89 -24.32
CA PHE A 143 16.40 18.21 -23.09
C PHE A 143 16.67 19.65 -22.62
N ASN A 144 17.95 20.03 -22.50
CA ASN A 144 18.36 21.35 -22.01
C ASN A 144 18.00 22.50 -22.97
N ASN A 145 17.59 22.20 -24.21
CA ASN A 145 17.09 23.17 -25.18
C ASN A 145 15.56 23.16 -25.29
N GLY A 146 14.86 22.66 -24.27
CA GLY A 146 13.39 22.64 -24.19
C GLY A 146 12.71 21.54 -25.00
N GLY A 147 13.48 20.58 -25.53
CA GLY A 147 12.93 19.44 -26.28
C GLY A 147 12.23 18.42 -25.38
N VAL A 148 11.55 17.46 -26.00
CA VAL A 148 10.88 16.36 -25.29
C VAL A 148 11.78 15.14 -25.25
N ILE A 149 12.07 14.58 -24.07
CA ILE A 149 12.64 13.25 -23.94
C ILE A 149 11.56 12.29 -23.48
N ALA A 150 11.31 11.27 -24.27
CA ALA A 150 10.30 10.26 -23.97
C ALA A 150 10.90 8.87 -24.02
N GLY A 151 10.27 7.93 -23.35
CA GLY A 151 10.67 6.53 -23.43
C GLY A 151 9.54 5.58 -23.05
N THR A 152 9.63 4.33 -23.51
CA THR A 152 8.68 3.28 -23.15
C THR A 152 9.38 2.06 -22.60
N SER A 153 8.81 1.43 -21.57
CA SER A 153 9.38 0.23 -20.94
C SER A 153 10.82 0.50 -20.46
N ALA A 154 11.82 -0.22 -20.96
CA ALA A 154 13.23 0.05 -20.68
C ALA A 154 13.66 1.50 -20.95
N GLY A 155 13.12 2.14 -22.00
CA GLY A 155 13.43 3.54 -22.32
C GLY A 155 12.87 4.53 -21.29
N ALA A 156 11.76 4.21 -20.63
CA ALA A 156 11.22 4.99 -19.52
C ALA A 156 11.97 4.73 -18.20
N ALA A 157 12.43 3.50 -18.00
CA ALA A 157 13.15 3.09 -16.79
C ALA A 157 14.53 3.74 -16.63
N VAL A 158 15.04 4.43 -17.67
CA VAL A 158 16.34 5.12 -17.68
C VAL A 158 16.24 6.65 -17.64
N LEU A 159 15.05 7.19 -17.33
CA LEU A 159 14.82 8.64 -17.31
C LEU A 159 14.95 9.25 -15.89
N GLY A 160 15.08 8.40 -14.87
CA GLY A 160 15.13 8.81 -13.47
C GLY A 160 16.51 9.29 -13.03
N ASP A 161 16.63 9.67 -11.76
CA ASP A 161 17.94 9.95 -11.13
C ASP A 161 18.70 8.66 -10.80
N VAL A 162 17.95 7.60 -10.49
CA VAL A 162 18.48 6.27 -10.25
C VAL A 162 17.67 5.28 -11.07
N ASP A 163 18.38 4.50 -11.89
CA ASP A 163 17.77 3.54 -12.80
C ASP A 163 18.00 2.12 -12.31
N PHE A 164 16.97 1.29 -12.32
CA PHE A 164 17.14 -0.15 -12.14
C PHE A 164 17.79 -0.74 -13.40
N SER A 165 19.08 -1.07 -13.33
CA SER A 165 19.90 -1.28 -14.53
C SER A 165 19.63 -2.58 -15.27
N GLY A 166 19.00 -3.57 -14.63
CA GLY A 166 18.72 -4.87 -15.24
C GLY A 166 19.94 -5.69 -15.64
N GLN A 167 21.17 -5.25 -15.31
CA GLN A 167 22.43 -5.89 -15.74
C GLN A 167 22.52 -7.38 -15.41
N SER A 168 21.91 -7.81 -14.31
CA SER A 168 21.90 -9.20 -13.85
C SER A 168 20.54 -9.88 -14.08
N GLY A 169 19.77 -9.37 -15.04
CA GLY A 169 18.38 -9.75 -15.30
C GLY A 169 17.38 -8.96 -14.44
N SER A 170 16.09 -9.14 -14.74
CA SER A 170 15.00 -8.52 -13.98
C SER A 170 14.86 -9.10 -12.57
N ALA A 171 14.32 -8.28 -11.66
CA ALA A 171 13.89 -8.67 -10.34
C ALA A 171 12.38 -9.00 -10.30
N TYR A 172 12.01 -10.07 -9.59
CA TYR A 172 10.62 -10.39 -9.23
C TYR A 172 10.33 -9.88 -7.80
N SER A 173 9.07 -9.58 -7.51
CA SER A 173 8.68 -8.94 -6.24
C SER A 173 8.87 -9.83 -5.03
N ASP A 174 8.62 -11.12 -5.14
CA ASP A 174 8.89 -12.11 -4.10
C ASP A 174 10.38 -12.22 -3.76
N ASP A 175 11.25 -12.35 -4.77
CA ASP A 175 12.71 -12.37 -4.57
C ASP A 175 13.23 -11.06 -3.96
N ALA A 176 12.76 -9.92 -4.49
CA ALA A 176 13.18 -8.61 -4.04
C ALA A 176 12.70 -8.29 -2.62
N LEU A 177 11.49 -8.72 -2.25
CA LEU A 177 10.98 -8.59 -0.88
C LEU A 177 11.66 -9.58 0.08
N LEU A 178 11.98 -10.80 -0.38
CA LEU A 178 12.72 -11.76 0.43
C LEU A 178 14.12 -11.24 0.80
N ASN A 179 14.80 -10.61 -0.15
CA ASN A 179 16.09 -9.96 0.09
C ASN A 179 16.25 -8.70 -0.79
N PRO A 180 16.02 -7.49 -0.25
CA PRO A 180 16.20 -6.24 -1.00
C PRO A 180 17.61 -5.97 -1.51
N PHE A 181 18.61 -6.73 -1.07
CA PHE A 181 20.04 -6.54 -1.37
C PHE A 181 20.65 -7.65 -2.24
N TYR A 182 19.83 -8.55 -2.79
CA TYR A 182 20.32 -9.65 -3.62
C TYR A 182 20.96 -9.19 -4.94
N ASN A 183 21.67 -10.10 -5.59
CA ASN A 183 22.56 -9.79 -6.71
C ASN A 183 21.91 -9.15 -7.94
N ARG A 184 20.58 -9.21 -8.10
CA ARG A 184 19.86 -8.54 -9.20
C ARG A 184 19.43 -7.12 -8.89
N MET A 185 19.50 -6.66 -7.63
CA MET A 185 19.18 -5.28 -7.23
C MET A 185 20.36 -4.37 -7.58
N LYS A 186 20.53 -4.15 -8.89
CA LYS A 186 21.60 -3.32 -9.47
C LYS A 186 21.00 -2.02 -9.99
N PHE A 187 21.67 -0.94 -9.64
CA PHE A 187 21.20 0.41 -9.91
C PHE A 187 22.30 1.23 -10.52
N GLU A 188 21.91 2.13 -11.41
CA GLU A 188 22.81 3.02 -12.11
C GLU A 188 22.41 4.46 -11.82
N SER A 189 23.41 5.26 -11.48
CA SER A 189 23.28 6.70 -11.35
C SER A 189 24.23 7.36 -12.35
N ASN A 190 23.93 8.60 -12.75
CA ASN A 190 24.69 9.36 -13.74
C ASN A 190 24.54 8.85 -15.19
N PHE A 191 23.37 8.34 -15.55
CA PHE A 191 22.98 8.14 -16.95
C PHE A 191 21.70 8.93 -17.18
N LEU A 192 21.67 9.81 -18.18
CA LEU A 192 20.55 10.72 -18.52
C LEU A 192 20.09 11.66 -17.38
N ASN A 193 19.62 11.14 -16.24
CA ASN A 193 19.29 11.86 -15.01
C ASN A 193 18.38 13.07 -15.23
N PHE A 194 17.22 12.85 -15.86
CA PHE A 194 16.31 13.94 -16.22
C PHE A 194 15.28 14.26 -15.14
N VAL A 195 14.91 13.28 -14.31
CA VAL A 195 13.91 13.46 -13.27
C VAL A 195 14.56 13.25 -11.90
N PRO A 196 14.99 14.35 -11.23
CA PRO A 196 15.68 14.27 -9.95
C PRO A 196 14.88 13.50 -8.90
N ASN A 197 15.58 12.74 -8.06
CA ASN A 197 15.02 11.95 -6.95
C ASN A 197 13.95 10.91 -7.35
N VAL A 198 13.82 10.57 -8.64
CA VAL A 198 12.84 9.58 -9.10
C VAL A 198 13.52 8.30 -9.58
N LEU A 199 12.94 7.16 -9.22
CA LEU A 199 13.22 5.84 -9.81
C LEU A 199 11.96 5.35 -10.52
N PHE A 200 12.04 5.18 -11.85
CA PHE A 200 10.92 4.67 -12.63
C PHE A 200 10.92 3.14 -12.66
N ASP A 201 9.73 2.58 -12.51
CA ASP A 201 9.46 1.19 -12.85
C ASP A 201 8.32 1.12 -13.87
N THR A 202 8.43 0.22 -14.82
CA THR A 202 7.48 0.05 -15.92
C THR A 202 6.80 -1.30 -15.84
N HIS A 203 5.80 -1.51 -16.68
CA HIS A 203 4.99 -2.70 -16.70
C HIS A 203 4.45 -3.11 -15.33
N PHE A 204 4.00 -2.11 -14.58
CA PHE A 204 4.02 -2.17 -13.14
C PHE A 204 2.99 -3.15 -12.55
N THR A 205 1.69 -2.83 -12.64
CA THR A 205 0.65 -3.68 -12.06
C THR A 205 0.54 -5.02 -12.79
N GLU A 206 0.67 -5.04 -14.11
CA GLU A 206 0.48 -6.27 -14.89
C GLU A 206 1.60 -7.30 -14.70
N ARG A 207 2.76 -6.88 -14.19
CA ARG A 207 3.85 -7.79 -13.77
C ARG A 207 4.00 -7.89 -12.26
N GLY A 208 3.05 -7.40 -11.47
CA GLY A 208 3.05 -7.50 -10.01
C GLY A 208 4.24 -6.81 -9.33
N ARG A 209 4.71 -5.68 -9.88
CA ARG A 209 6.00 -5.04 -9.52
C ARG A 209 5.96 -4.12 -8.30
N GLN A 210 4.84 -4.05 -7.58
CA GLN A 210 4.72 -3.26 -6.36
C GLN A 210 5.78 -3.63 -5.31
N GLY A 211 5.94 -4.92 -5.03
CA GLY A 211 6.89 -5.41 -4.02
C GLY A 211 8.33 -5.08 -4.38
N ARG A 212 8.74 -5.29 -5.65
CA ARG A 212 10.10 -4.98 -6.06
C ARG A 212 10.42 -3.49 -6.00
N LEU A 213 9.51 -2.60 -6.41
CA LEU A 213 9.76 -1.17 -6.36
C LEU A 213 9.93 -0.68 -4.92
N ILE A 214 9.10 -1.16 -4.00
CA ILE A 214 9.25 -0.87 -2.57
C ILE A 214 10.60 -1.37 -2.04
N ALA A 215 11.00 -2.59 -2.41
CA ALA A 215 12.31 -3.14 -2.04
C ALA A 215 13.48 -2.34 -2.64
N MET A 216 13.33 -1.78 -3.85
CA MET A 216 14.33 -0.91 -4.48
C MET A 216 14.49 0.39 -3.68
N LEU A 217 13.40 1.00 -3.22
CA LEU A 217 13.46 2.21 -2.37
C LEU A 217 14.14 1.93 -1.03
N TYR A 218 13.80 0.80 -0.39
CA TYR A 218 14.48 0.35 0.82
C TYR A 218 15.98 0.15 0.58
N ASN A 219 16.35 -0.52 -0.52
CA ASN A 219 17.74 -0.71 -0.89
C ASN A 219 18.49 0.62 -1.06
N GLN A 220 17.91 1.58 -1.79
CA GLN A 220 18.53 2.89 -2.03
C GLN A 220 18.69 3.73 -0.78
N HIS A 221 17.77 3.61 0.18
CA HIS A 221 17.93 4.24 1.50
C HIS A 221 19.19 3.72 2.21
N PHE A 222 19.36 2.40 2.33
CA PHE A 222 20.48 1.83 3.11
C PHE A 222 21.81 1.80 2.37
N ASN A 223 21.82 1.55 1.05
CA ASN A 223 23.07 1.46 0.28
C ASN A 223 23.59 2.80 -0.23
N SER A 224 22.68 3.74 -0.49
CA SER A 224 23.02 5.00 -1.19
C SER A 224 22.62 6.26 -0.40
N ALA A 225 22.00 6.11 0.78
CA ALA A 225 21.42 7.22 1.55
C ALA A 225 20.48 8.10 0.73
N LYS A 226 19.74 7.50 -0.21
CA LYS A 226 18.79 8.20 -1.09
C LYS A 226 17.35 7.80 -0.77
N ASP A 227 16.57 8.76 -0.29
CA ASP A 227 15.12 8.65 -0.16
C ASP A 227 14.45 9.09 -1.46
N LEU A 228 14.30 8.13 -2.38
CA LEU A 228 13.74 8.36 -3.72
C LEU A 228 12.20 8.31 -3.72
N ILE A 229 11.60 8.93 -4.74
CA ILE A 229 10.23 8.68 -5.18
C ILE A 229 10.27 7.52 -6.18
N GLY A 230 9.66 6.40 -5.83
CA GLY A 230 9.43 5.30 -6.75
C GLY A 230 8.17 5.56 -7.57
N ALA A 231 8.28 5.62 -8.89
CA ALA A 231 7.15 5.82 -9.81
C ALA A 231 6.91 4.56 -10.65
N GLY A 232 5.94 3.75 -10.26
CA GLY A 232 5.50 2.55 -10.98
C GLY A 232 4.43 2.88 -12.01
N ILE A 233 4.71 2.65 -13.29
CA ILE A 233 3.85 3.02 -14.42
C ILE A 233 3.29 1.76 -15.07
N ASP A 234 1.95 1.64 -15.09
CA ASP A 234 1.26 0.53 -15.75
C ASP A 234 1.45 0.56 -17.27
N ASP A 235 1.23 -0.58 -17.94
CA ASP A 235 1.15 -0.60 -19.40
C ASP A 235 0.11 0.38 -19.96
N ARG A 236 0.41 0.90 -21.17
CA ARG A 236 -0.43 1.87 -21.90
C ARG A 236 -0.77 3.11 -21.07
N THR A 237 0.06 3.40 -20.09
CA THR A 237 -0.06 4.51 -19.15
C THR A 237 1.25 5.26 -19.15
N ALA A 238 1.19 6.56 -18.94
CA ALA A 238 2.35 7.42 -18.93
C ALA A 238 2.23 8.49 -17.84
N ILE A 239 3.38 8.98 -17.41
CA ILE A 239 3.51 10.23 -16.68
C ILE A 239 4.22 11.24 -17.58
N CYS A 240 3.54 12.33 -17.90
CA CYS A 240 4.03 13.40 -18.78
C CYS A 240 4.37 14.63 -17.93
N ILE A 241 5.66 14.91 -17.77
CA ILE A 241 6.24 15.86 -16.82
C ILE A 241 6.64 17.14 -17.56
N SER A 242 6.12 18.27 -17.05
CA SER A 242 6.45 19.61 -17.54
C SER A 242 7.75 20.12 -16.88
N PRO A 243 8.39 21.18 -17.42
CA PRO A 243 9.66 21.69 -16.90
C PRO A 243 9.62 22.18 -15.45
N ASP A 244 8.43 22.42 -14.90
CA ASP A 244 8.20 22.76 -13.48
C ASP A 244 8.20 21.53 -12.56
N GLY A 245 8.37 20.31 -13.10
CA GLY A 245 8.35 19.05 -12.37
C GLY A 245 6.96 18.49 -12.10
N VAL A 246 5.90 19.07 -12.67
CA VAL A 246 4.53 18.57 -12.54
C VAL A 246 4.24 17.54 -13.64
N GLY A 247 3.99 16.30 -13.21
CA GLY A 247 3.61 15.17 -14.07
C GLY A 247 2.10 14.97 -14.15
N GLU A 248 1.55 14.85 -15.36
CA GLU A 248 0.16 14.45 -15.61
C GLU A 248 0.08 12.97 -15.99
N VAL A 249 -0.78 12.23 -15.28
CA VAL A 249 -1.04 10.82 -15.61
C VAL A 249 -1.95 10.74 -16.82
N MET A 250 -1.55 9.95 -17.81
CA MET A 250 -2.30 9.70 -19.04
C MET A 250 -2.38 8.20 -19.33
N GLY A 251 -3.43 7.76 -20.01
CA GLY A 251 -3.55 6.37 -20.48
C GLY A 251 -4.59 5.52 -19.75
N SER A 252 -4.37 4.21 -19.74
CA SER A 252 -5.40 3.22 -19.41
C SER A 252 -5.42 2.72 -17.96
N GLY A 253 -4.28 2.76 -17.27
CA GLY A 253 -4.09 2.27 -15.91
C GLY A 253 -3.79 3.42 -14.95
N ALA A 254 -2.81 3.20 -14.07
CA ALA A 254 -2.36 4.16 -13.07
C ALA A 254 -0.84 4.35 -13.06
N VAL A 255 -0.42 5.42 -12.39
CA VAL A 255 0.94 5.62 -11.92
C VAL A 255 0.91 5.58 -10.39
N SER A 256 1.72 4.71 -9.80
CA SER A 256 1.85 4.54 -8.35
C SER A 256 3.13 5.22 -7.87
N PHE A 257 3.00 6.22 -7.00
CA PHE A 257 4.10 6.95 -6.39
C PHE A 257 4.30 6.46 -4.96
N PHE A 258 5.47 5.89 -4.67
CA PHE A 258 5.89 5.48 -3.34
C PHE A 258 7.02 6.38 -2.85
N TYR A 259 6.95 6.89 -1.63
CA TYR A 259 8.00 7.73 -1.10
C TYR A 259 8.01 7.72 0.43
N LYS A 260 9.19 7.98 0.98
CA LYS A 260 9.38 8.15 2.41
C LYS A 260 8.89 9.54 2.83
N ASP A 261 8.05 9.60 3.86
CA ASP A 261 7.73 10.84 4.57
C ASP A 261 8.18 10.78 6.04
N ASN A 262 7.76 11.76 6.85
CA ASN A 262 8.11 11.84 8.26
C ASN A 262 7.48 10.73 9.12
N LEU A 263 6.44 10.07 8.63
CA LEU A 263 5.80 8.94 9.30
C LEU A 263 6.38 7.60 8.86
N THR A 264 7.03 7.55 7.70
CA THR A 264 7.67 6.33 7.21
C THR A 264 8.89 5.97 8.06
N GLN A 265 8.94 4.73 8.55
CA GLN A 265 10.10 4.17 9.25
C GLN A 265 10.60 2.94 8.51
N TYR A 266 11.90 2.89 8.24
CA TYR A 266 12.59 1.70 7.76
C TYR A 266 13.37 1.11 8.93
N SER A 267 13.25 -0.20 9.14
CA SER A 267 13.93 -0.88 10.24
C SER A 267 14.52 -2.19 9.76
N ASP A 268 15.81 -2.37 10.04
CA ASP A 268 16.52 -3.64 9.88
C ASP A 268 16.73 -4.23 11.28
N TYR A 269 16.39 -5.51 11.46
CA TYR A 269 16.43 -6.16 12.77
C TYR A 269 17.58 -7.15 12.87
N THR A 270 17.61 -8.10 11.95
CA THR A 270 18.64 -9.13 11.82
C THR A 270 18.81 -9.45 10.34
N SER A 271 19.85 -10.21 9.99
CA SER A 271 20.12 -10.56 8.59
C SER A 271 18.87 -11.11 7.87
N GLY A 272 18.33 -10.32 6.94
CA GLY A 272 17.15 -10.67 6.14
C GLY A 272 15.80 -10.44 6.81
N LYS A 273 15.76 -9.84 8.02
CA LYS A 273 14.54 -9.52 8.76
C LYS A 273 14.39 -8.02 8.93
N TYR A 274 13.35 -7.46 8.33
CA TYR A 274 13.16 -6.02 8.25
C TYR A 274 11.68 -5.64 8.24
N SER A 275 11.40 -4.36 8.45
CA SER A 275 10.09 -3.76 8.27
C SER A 275 10.17 -2.42 7.58
N ILE A 276 9.08 -2.11 6.87
CA ILE A 276 8.78 -0.78 6.35
C ILE A 276 7.45 -0.41 6.96
N GLU A 277 7.43 0.63 7.78
CA GLU A 277 6.21 1.18 8.36
C GLU A 277 5.79 2.42 7.58
N ASN A 278 4.50 2.53 7.27
CA ASN A 278 3.87 3.77 6.80
C ASN A 278 4.55 4.44 5.60
N LEU A 279 5.04 3.64 4.64
CA LEU A 279 5.50 4.15 3.35
C LEU A 279 4.33 4.83 2.64
N ASN A 280 4.52 6.09 2.26
CA ASN A 280 3.45 6.85 1.62
C ASN A 280 3.25 6.36 0.18
N CYS A 281 1.99 6.25 -0.23
CA CYS A 281 1.62 5.84 -1.57
C CYS A 281 0.46 6.70 -2.13
N HIS A 282 0.64 7.21 -3.34
CA HIS A 282 -0.44 7.74 -4.16
C HIS A 282 -0.56 6.90 -5.43
N ILE A 283 -1.75 6.39 -5.70
CA ILE A 283 -2.06 5.72 -6.96
C ILE A 283 -2.97 6.64 -7.75
N LEU A 284 -2.53 7.07 -8.92
CA LEU A 284 -3.17 8.14 -9.68
C LEU A 284 -3.53 7.62 -11.07
N THR A 285 -4.77 7.86 -11.52
CA THR A 285 -5.25 7.49 -12.87
C THR A 285 -5.25 8.71 -13.80
N LYS A 286 -5.69 8.52 -15.04
CA LYS A 286 -5.77 9.58 -16.07
C LYS A 286 -6.31 10.91 -15.53
N GLY A 287 -5.59 12.00 -15.80
CA GLY A 287 -5.99 13.39 -15.51
C GLY A 287 -5.56 13.90 -14.13
N TRP A 288 -5.07 13.03 -13.24
CA TRP A 288 -4.41 13.46 -12.01
C TRP A 288 -3.03 14.05 -12.31
N LYS A 289 -2.58 15.02 -11.51
CA LYS A 289 -1.23 15.58 -11.59
C LYS A 289 -0.48 15.47 -10.29
N TYR A 290 0.80 15.14 -10.39
CA TYR A 290 1.72 14.99 -9.27
C TYR A 290 2.91 15.94 -9.41
N ASP A 291 3.19 16.70 -8.37
CA ASP A 291 4.37 17.54 -8.26
C ASP A 291 5.51 16.71 -7.68
N LEU A 292 6.46 16.32 -8.53
CA LEU A 292 7.60 15.48 -8.16
C LEU A 292 8.67 16.26 -7.37
N VAL A 293 8.65 17.59 -7.45
CA VAL A 293 9.61 18.46 -6.75
C VAL A 293 9.21 18.63 -5.29
N ASN A 294 7.93 18.93 -5.06
CA ASN A 294 7.38 19.15 -3.71
C ASN A 294 6.70 17.92 -3.12
N ASN A 295 6.68 16.80 -3.86
CA ASN A 295 6.18 15.51 -3.41
C ASN A 295 4.71 15.56 -2.95
N GLN A 296 3.84 16.12 -3.80
CA GLN A 296 2.43 16.35 -3.48
C GLN A 296 1.53 16.23 -4.72
N ILE A 297 0.24 15.99 -4.50
CA ILE A 297 -0.75 16.01 -5.59
C ILE A 297 -0.99 17.46 -6.00
N ALA A 298 -0.65 17.80 -7.25
CA ALA A 298 -0.82 19.14 -7.81
C ALA A 298 -2.24 19.39 -8.33
N PHE A 299 -2.92 18.35 -8.79
CA PHE A 299 -4.27 18.46 -9.34
C PHE A 299 -5.07 17.16 -9.17
N ILE A 300 -6.34 17.33 -8.80
CA ILE A 300 -7.31 16.26 -8.63
C ILE A 300 -8.41 16.46 -9.68
N PRO A 301 -8.67 15.49 -10.57
CA PRO A 301 -9.67 15.62 -11.61
C PRO A 301 -11.09 15.56 -11.02
N ALA A 302 -12.04 16.17 -11.72
CA ALA A 302 -13.45 16.23 -11.30
C ALA A 302 -14.14 14.85 -11.24
N SER A 303 -13.57 13.82 -11.87
CA SER A 303 -14.03 12.43 -11.76
C SER A 303 -13.85 11.85 -10.36
N ALA A 304 -12.82 12.30 -9.63
CA ALA A 304 -12.49 11.81 -8.31
C ALA A 304 -13.62 12.04 -7.30
N LYS A 305 -13.83 11.07 -6.43
CA LYS A 305 -14.87 11.04 -5.41
C LYS A 305 -14.28 11.14 -4.02
N ASP A 306 -14.97 11.86 -3.15
CA ASP A 306 -14.62 11.95 -1.73
C ASP A 306 -14.80 10.60 -1.02
N VAL A 307 -13.95 10.43 0.00
CA VAL A 307 -14.00 9.35 0.98
C VAL A 307 -14.10 9.98 2.36
N ASP A 308 -15.10 9.55 3.13
CA ASP A 308 -15.25 9.96 4.52
C ASP A 308 -14.27 9.19 5.42
N ILE A 309 -13.21 9.87 5.83
CA ILE A 309 -12.19 9.32 6.73
C ILE A 309 -12.72 9.17 8.18
N ASN A 310 -13.81 9.85 8.53
CA ASN A 310 -14.38 9.83 9.89
C ASN A 310 -15.45 8.75 10.08
N PHE A 311 -15.79 7.98 9.04
CA PHE A 311 -16.78 6.92 9.15
C PHE A 311 -16.35 5.88 10.21
N PRO A 312 -17.26 5.36 11.06
CA PRO A 312 -16.91 4.35 12.05
C PRO A 312 -16.34 3.09 11.39
N TRP A 313 -15.25 2.55 11.93
CA TRP A 313 -14.72 1.26 11.50
C TRP A 313 -15.20 0.11 12.37
N PHE A 314 -15.14 -1.08 11.79
CA PHE A 314 -15.41 -2.32 12.50
C PHE A 314 -14.18 -3.20 12.46
N TYR A 315 -13.66 -3.50 13.63
CA TYR A 315 -12.57 -4.45 13.79
C TYR A 315 -13.04 -5.88 13.63
N SER A 316 -12.08 -6.81 13.69
CA SER A 316 -12.43 -8.22 13.68
C SER A 316 -13.24 -8.60 14.91
N GLN A 317 -14.32 -9.34 14.68
CA GLN A 317 -15.19 -9.87 15.73
C GLN A 317 -14.50 -10.98 16.54
N THR A 318 -13.49 -11.62 15.96
CA THR A 318 -12.73 -12.70 16.59
C THR A 318 -11.30 -12.76 16.06
N ASN A 319 -10.47 -13.63 16.63
CA ASN A 319 -9.15 -13.93 16.10
C ASN A 319 -9.25 -14.71 14.78
N ILE A 320 -8.49 -14.27 13.77
CA ILE A 320 -8.43 -14.92 12.45
C ILE A 320 -6.99 -15.28 12.11
N SER A 321 -6.75 -16.48 11.59
CA SER A 321 -5.51 -16.88 10.94
C SER A 321 -5.76 -17.08 9.44
N LEU A 322 -4.90 -16.50 8.60
CA LEU A 322 -4.99 -16.53 7.15
C LEU A 322 -3.69 -17.10 6.58
N THR A 323 -3.79 -17.99 5.59
CA THR A 323 -2.61 -18.52 4.89
C THR A 323 -2.41 -17.92 3.50
N GLY A 324 -1.16 -17.84 3.05
CA GLY A 324 -0.77 -17.22 1.78
C GLY A 324 -1.11 -18.03 0.54
N SER A 325 -1.44 -19.32 0.67
CA SER A 325 -1.82 -20.19 -0.44
C SER A 325 -2.96 -21.14 -0.08
N SER A 326 -3.60 -21.68 -1.11
CA SER A 326 -4.64 -22.71 -0.98
C SER A 326 -4.06 -24.14 -0.92
N ASN A 327 -2.73 -24.30 -0.88
CA ASN A 327 -2.08 -25.61 -0.80
C ASN A 327 -2.17 -26.14 0.65
N ILE A 328 -3.18 -26.95 0.93
CA ILE A 328 -3.44 -27.48 2.28
C ILE A 328 -2.23 -28.23 2.85
N ALA A 329 -1.58 -29.07 2.03
CA ALA A 329 -0.47 -29.89 2.48
C ALA A 329 0.71 -29.06 2.97
N SER A 330 1.03 -27.95 2.31
CA SER A 330 2.13 -27.06 2.72
C SER A 330 1.79 -26.23 3.97
N HIS A 331 0.53 -26.16 4.38
CA HIS A 331 0.06 -25.40 5.53
C HIS A 331 -0.35 -26.27 6.74
N LEU A 332 -0.11 -27.58 6.72
CA LEU A 332 -0.42 -28.44 7.88
C LEU A 332 0.37 -28.05 9.15
N SER A 333 1.63 -27.61 9.01
CA SER A 333 2.42 -27.08 10.14
C SER A 333 1.84 -25.77 10.71
N ASN A 334 1.35 -24.91 9.82
CA ASN A 334 0.66 -23.67 10.16
C ASN A 334 -0.66 -23.94 10.89
N LEU A 335 -1.41 -24.95 10.45
CA LEU A 335 -2.62 -25.42 11.10
C LEU A 335 -2.30 -26.00 12.49
N GLY A 336 -1.32 -26.89 12.61
CA GLY A 336 -0.91 -27.44 13.91
C GLY A 336 -0.49 -26.37 14.91
N SER A 337 0.28 -25.39 14.45
CA SER A 337 0.68 -24.23 15.28
C SER A 337 -0.55 -23.45 15.77
N PHE A 338 -1.54 -23.22 14.90
CA PHE A 338 -2.79 -22.56 15.27
C PHE A 338 -3.59 -23.37 16.30
N LEU A 339 -3.78 -24.68 16.07
CA LEU A 339 -4.54 -25.55 16.98
C LEU A 339 -3.92 -25.59 18.39
N ASN A 340 -2.59 -25.62 18.46
CA ASN A 340 -1.85 -25.54 19.71
C ASN A 340 -2.00 -24.17 20.39
N GLU A 341 -1.90 -23.07 19.62
CA GLU A 341 -2.06 -21.70 20.13
C GLU A 341 -3.43 -21.44 20.74
N VAL A 342 -4.49 -22.02 20.16
CA VAL A 342 -5.87 -21.82 20.63
C VAL A 342 -6.30 -22.86 21.66
N ASN A 343 -5.42 -23.79 22.03
CA ASN A 343 -5.74 -24.94 22.90
C ASN A 343 -7.05 -25.61 22.49
N SER A 344 -7.14 -26.00 21.21
CA SER A 344 -8.39 -26.49 20.62
C SER A 344 -8.91 -27.72 21.37
N GLY A 345 -10.17 -27.66 21.81
CA GLY A 345 -10.90 -28.82 22.35
C GLY A 345 -11.54 -29.62 21.22
N LYS A 346 -12.60 -29.07 20.63
CA LYS A 346 -13.31 -29.66 19.48
C LYS A 346 -13.19 -28.75 18.26
N VAL A 347 -12.68 -29.28 17.17
CA VAL A 347 -12.40 -28.55 15.92
C VAL A 347 -13.58 -28.72 14.96
N LEU A 348 -14.03 -27.67 14.28
CA LEU A 348 -14.97 -27.81 13.17
C LEU A 348 -14.33 -27.42 11.85
N LEU A 349 -14.22 -28.40 10.95
CA LEU A 349 -13.88 -28.17 9.55
C LEU A 349 -15.14 -27.78 8.77
N ILE A 350 -15.14 -26.57 8.23
CA ILE A 350 -16.18 -26.00 7.39
C ILE A 350 -15.69 -26.06 5.94
N THR A 351 -16.40 -26.84 5.11
CA THR A 351 -16.05 -27.14 3.71
C THR A 351 -17.33 -27.28 2.86
N HIS A 352 -17.21 -27.75 1.62
CA HIS A 352 -18.34 -28.10 0.76
C HIS A 352 -18.16 -29.49 0.10
N PRO A 353 -19.25 -30.15 -0.32
CA PRO A 353 -19.20 -31.53 -0.83
C PRO A 353 -18.22 -31.77 -1.99
N GLY A 354 -18.03 -30.77 -2.85
CA GLY A 354 -17.12 -30.84 -4.01
C GLY A 354 -15.62 -30.82 -3.67
N PHE A 355 -15.26 -30.59 -2.41
CA PHE A 355 -13.87 -30.43 -1.97
C PHE A 355 -13.35 -31.60 -1.12
N SER A 356 -14.03 -32.76 -1.20
CA SER A 356 -13.80 -33.92 -0.33
C SER A 356 -12.33 -34.38 -0.31
N ASN A 357 -11.69 -34.54 -1.47
CA ASN A 357 -10.29 -34.99 -1.60
C ASN A 357 -9.29 -34.06 -0.89
N SER A 358 -9.53 -32.75 -0.94
CA SER A 358 -8.64 -31.77 -0.32
C SER A 358 -8.95 -31.62 1.17
N SER A 359 -10.23 -31.71 1.56
CA SER A 359 -10.62 -31.75 2.97
C SER A 359 -10.16 -33.01 3.70
N SER A 360 -9.99 -34.14 3.00
CA SER A 360 -9.51 -35.39 3.63
C SER A 360 -8.08 -35.24 4.14
N VAL A 361 -7.23 -34.47 3.45
CA VAL A 361 -5.87 -34.14 3.92
C VAL A 361 -5.91 -33.46 5.29
N ILE A 362 -6.91 -32.61 5.54
CA ILE A 362 -7.10 -31.94 6.84
C ILE A 362 -7.58 -32.95 7.87
N THR A 363 -8.60 -33.75 7.57
CA THR A 363 -9.14 -34.72 8.52
C THR A 363 -8.15 -35.83 8.86
N ASP A 364 -7.32 -36.25 7.91
CA ASP A 364 -6.24 -37.22 8.11
C ASP A 364 -5.19 -36.64 9.06
N TYR A 365 -4.81 -35.37 8.87
CA TYR A 365 -3.92 -34.67 9.79
C TYR A 365 -4.51 -34.55 11.20
N LEU A 366 -5.79 -34.15 11.32
CA LEU A 366 -6.46 -34.04 12.62
C LEU A 366 -6.52 -35.38 13.34
N SER A 367 -6.89 -36.45 12.63
CA SER A 367 -6.96 -37.81 13.16
C SER A 367 -5.59 -38.34 13.58
N ALA A 368 -4.56 -38.14 12.75
CA ALA A 368 -3.20 -38.57 13.05
C ALA A 368 -2.59 -37.88 14.28
N ASN A 369 -3.10 -36.70 14.65
CA ASN A 369 -2.66 -35.93 15.81
C ASN A 369 -3.67 -35.96 16.97
N ASN A 370 -4.68 -36.85 16.92
CA ASN A 370 -5.68 -37.05 17.97
C ASN A 370 -6.52 -35.81 18.35
N PHE A 371 -6.79 -34.91 17.39
CA PHE A 371 -7.75 -33.83 17.62
C PHE A 371 -9.19 -34.37 17.54
N ASP A 372 -10.07 -33.94 18.45
CA ASP A 372 -11.51 -34.16 18.31
C ASP A 372 -12.06 -33.19 17.26
N TYR A 373 -12.77 -33.69 16.25
CA TYR A 373 -13.27 -32.85 15.17
C TYR A 373 -14.61 -33.29 14.58
N ASN A 374 -15.31 -32.30 14.05
CA ASN A 374 -16.49 -32.46 13.20
C ASN A 374 -16.22 -31.88 11.82
N VAL A 375 -16.99 -32.34 10.83
CA VAL A 375 -17.01 -31.77 9.47
C VAL A 375 -18.41 -31.25 9.16
N LEU A 376 -18.49 -30.00 8.73
CA LEU A 376 -19.68 -29.37 8.16
C LEU A 376 -19.47 -29.16 6.67
N ASN A 377 -20.17 -29.94 5.85
CA ASN A 377 -20.25 -29.74 4.41
C ASN A 377 -21.41 -28.79 4.10
N ILE A 378 -21.12 -27.49 3.94
CA ILE A 378 -22.15 -26.47 3.72
C ILE A 378 -22.84 -26.68 2.37
N THR A 379 -24.17 -26.63 2.40
CA THR A 379 -25.06 -26.58 1.23
C THR A 379 -26.24 -25.67 1.55
N THR A 380 -27.05 -25.29 0.56
CA THR A 380 -28.31 -24.59 0.83
C THR A 380 -29.33 -25.48 1.57
N ALA A 381 -29.19 -26.80 1.50
CA ALA A 381 -30.14 -27.75 2.09
C ALA A 381 -29.98 -27.93 3.60
N ASN A 382 -28.78 -27.73 4.14
CA ASN A 382 -28.49 -27.98 5.56
C ASN A 382 -28.35 -26.72 6.42
N LEU A 383 -28.58 -25.51 5.88
CA LEU A 383 -28.52 -24.27 6.67
C LEU A 383 -29.50 -24.22 7.85
N ASN A 384 -30.58 -25.01 7.79
CA ASN A 384 -31.58 -25.14 8.85
C ASN A 384 -31.48 -26.46 9.63
N ASP A 385 -30.41 -27.24 9.45
CA ASP A 385 -30.23 -28.49 10.18
C ASP A 385 -29.79 -28.22 11.63
N ALA A 386 -30.60 -28.67 12.59
CA ALA A 386 -30.32 -28.48 14.00
C ALA A 386 -29.08 -29.26 14.48
N SER A 387 -28.80 -30.43 13.90
CA SER A 387 -27.62 -31.23 14.24
C SER A 387 -26.33 -30.57 13.77
N GLU A 388 -26.35 -29.93 12.58
CA GLU A 388 -25.22 -29.14 12.09
C GLU A 388 -24.99 -27.89 12.95
N ALA A 389 -26.05 -27.23 13.42
CA ALA A 389 -25.96 -26.12 14.36
C ALA A 389 -25.36 -26.55 15.71
N VAL A 390 -25.66 -27.77 16.20
CA VAL A 390 -25.05 -28.32 17.42
C VAL A 390 -23.54 -28.50 17.24
N LYS A 391 -23.09 -29.04 16.09
CA LYS A 391 -21.64 -29.18 15.82
C LYS A 391 -20.91 -27.83 15.92
N ILE A 392 -21.51 -26.76 15.42
CA ILE A 392 -20.98 -25.40 15.54
C ILE A 392 -20.90 -24.97 17.01
N ASN A 393 -21.97 -25.16 17.78
CA ASN A 393 -22.03 -24.71 19.17
C ASN A 393 -21.08 -25.45 20.11
N GLU A 394 -20.72 -26.70 19.81
CA GLU A 394 -19.78 -27.50 20.60
C GLU A 394 -18.31 -27.23 20.24
N SER A 395 -18.05 -26.46 19.18
CA SER A 395 -16.71 -26.26 18.67
C SER A 395 -15.97 -25.16 19.42
N THR A 396 -14.64 -25.27 19.42
CA THR A 396 -13.71 -24.32 20.08
C THR A 396 -12.88 -23.53 19.07
N CYS A 397 -12.88 -23.94 17.81
CA CYS A 397 -12.31 -23.19 16.69
C CYS A 397 -12.95 -23.65 15.38
N PHE A 398 -12.86 -22.80 14.35
CA PHE A 398 -13.33 -23.09 13.01
C PHE A 398 -12.18 -23.13 12.01
N ILE A 399 -12.20 -24.11 11.10
CA ILE A 399 -11.27 -24.19 9.97
C ILE A 399 -12.09 -24.07 8.70
N PHE A 400 -11.80 -23.09 7.86
CA PHE A 400 -12.38 -22.95 6.52
C PHE A 400 -11.41 -23.47 5.47
N ALA A 401 -11.89 -24.38 4.65
CA ALA A 401 -11.18 -24.87 3.47
C ALA A 401 -12.18 -25.17 2.34
N GLY A 402 -11.91 -24.66 1.14
CA GLY A 402 -12.74 -24.90 -0.03
C GLY A 402 -12.36 -23.99 -1.20
N ASP A 403 -12.65 -24.44 -2.41
CA ASP A 403 -12.41 -23.69 -3.65
C ASP A 403 -13.64 -22.89 -4.09
N SER A 404 -14.83 -23.22 -3.57
CA SER A 404 -16.08 -22.52 -3.88
C SER A 404 -16.44 -21.49 -2.81
N LEU A 405 -15.88 -20.29 -2.95
CA LEU A 405 -16.11 -19.18 -2.00
C LEU A 405 -17.60 -18.82 -1.86
N ASN A 406 -18.35 -18.85 -2.97
CA ASN A 406 -19.79 -18.57 -2.96
C ASN A 406 -20.57 -19.60 -2.10
N VAL A 407 -20.15 -20.87 -2.10
CA VAL A 407 -20.79 -21.93 -1.30
C VAL A 407 -20.41 -21.79 0.18
N LEU A 408 -19.12 -21.57 0.47
CA LEU A 408 -18.68 -21.29 1.84
C LEU A 408 -19.38 -20.06 2.43
N ASN A 409 -19.68 -19.07 1.59
CA ASN A 409 -20.38 -17.86 1.98
C ASN A 409 -21.89 -18.06 2.25
N TYR A 410 -22.47 -19.25 2.06
CA TYR A 410 -23.85 -19.48 2.48
C TYR A 410 -24.08 -19.26 3.98
N LEU A 411 -23.02 -19.30 4.81
CA LEU A 411 -23.06 -18.90 6.23
C LEU A 411 -23.40 -17.41 6.46
N SER A 412 -23.25 -16.56 5.46
CA SER A 412 -23.66 -15.14 5.56
C SER A 412 -25.17 -14.94 5.44
N GLN A 413 -25.93 -15.95 5.02
CA GLN A 413 -27.38 -15.80 4.81
C GLN A 413 -28.12 -15.55 6.14
N PRO A 414 -29.09 -14.62 6.19
CA PRO A 414 -29.72 -14.18 7.43
C PRO A 414 -30.71 -15.19 8.05
N ALA A 415 -31.03 -16.29 7.35
CA ALA A 415 -32.04 -17.26 7.77
C ALA A 415 -31.46 -18.68 7.76
N GLY A 416 -31.05 -19.16 8.94
CA GLY A 416 -30.50 -20.51 9.14
C GLY A 416 -30.13 -20.79 10.59
N LEU A 417 -30.47 -21.97 11.12
CA LEU A 417 -29.99 -22.42 12.43
C LEU A 417 -28.45 -22.48 12.47
N VAL A 418 -27.83 -22.93 11.37
CA VAL A 418 -26.38 -23.06 11.22
C VAL A 418 -25.72 -21.68 11.22
N ASN A 419 -26.26 -20.73 10.44
CA ASN A 419 -25.78 -19.35 10.37
C ASN A 419 -25.88 -18.63 11.72
N ALA A 420 -27.02 -18.77 12.40
CA ALA A 420 -27.23 -18.19 13.72
C ALA A 420 -26.23 -18.75 14.74
N ALA A 421 -26.01 -20.07 14.75
CA ALA A 421 -25.00 -20.70 15.60
C ALA A 421 -23.59 -20.14 15.30
N PHE A 422 -23.24 -20.01 14.01
CA PHE A 422 -21.94 -19.50 13.59
C PHE A 422 -21.69 -18.07 14.13
N TYR A 423 -22.62 -17.14 13.89
CA TYR A 423 -22.47 -15.76 14.36
C TYR A 423 -22.52 -15.63 15.88
N ASN A 424 -23.29 -16.47 16.57
CA ASN A 424 -23.27 -16.51 18.03
C ASN A 424 -21.88 -16.93 18.56
N GLN A 425 -21.24 -17.92 17.95
CA GLN A 425 -19.90 -18.35 18.35
C GLN A 425 -18.84 -17.29 18.03
N LEU A 426 -18.95 -16.56 16.91
CA LEU A 426 -18.08 -15.41 16.63
C LEU A 426 -18.17 -14.34 17.72
N ALA A 427 -19.37 -14.06 18.24
CA ALA A 427 -19.56 -13.12 19.34
C ALA A 427 -18.92 -13.58 20.66
N PHE A 428 -18.62 -14.87 20.81
CA PHE A 428 -17.83 -15.44 21.91
C PHE A 428 -16.33 -15.55 21.61
N ASN A 429 -15.85 -14.85 20.56
CA ASN A 429 -14.45 -14.79 20.17
C ASN A 429 -13.86 -16.17 19.80
N ILE A 430 -14.64 -17.02 19.14
CA ILE A 430 -14.15 -18.32 18.64
C ILE A 430 -13.11 -18.11 17.52
N PRO A 431 -11.88 -18.63 17.64
CA PRO A 431 -10.84 -18.39 16.64
C PRO A 431 -11.12 -19.13 15.33
N VAL A 432 -10.76 -18.49 14.21
CA VAL A 432 -11.03 -19.00 12.86
C VAL A 432 -9.75 -19.08 12.03
N PHE A 433 -9.52 -20.22 11.39
CA PHE A 433 -8.40 -20.45 10.48
C PHE A 433 -8.91 -20.59 9.05
N PHE A 434 -8.31 -19.86 8.11
CA PHE A 434 -8.63 -19.94 6.69
C PHE A 434 -7.42 -20.37 5.85
N PHE A 435 -7.65 -21.35 4.98
CA PHE A 435 -6.69 -21.72 3.94
C PHE A 435 -6.84 -20.83 2.70
N GLY A 436 -5.82 -20.04 2.38
CA GLY A 436 -5.65 -19.37 1.09
C GLY A 436 -6.87 -18.58 0.66
N ASN A 437 -7.42 -18.92 -0.51
CA ASN A 437 -8.57 -18.22 -1.09
C ASN A 437 -9.81 -18.22 -0.18
N SER A 438 -10.00 -19.22 0.69
CA SER A 438 -11.10 -19.18 1.66
C SER A 438 -10.97 -18.00 2.63
N GLY A 439 -9.77 -17.47 2.88
CA GLY A 439 -9.59 -16.27 3.71
C GLY A 439 -10.21 -15.02 3.12
N LYS A 440 -10.46 -14.98 1.81
CA LYS A 440 -11.07 -13.82 1.14
C LYS A 440 -12.44 -13.50 1.72
N ILE A 441 -13.23 -14.52 2.09
CA ILE A 441 -14.58 -14.33 2.63
C ILE A 441 -14.60 -13.83 4.08
N ALA A 442 -13.46 -13.61 4.74
CA ALA A 442 -13.42 -13.06 6.09
C ALA A 442 -13.95 -11.60 6.17
N GLY A 443 -13.85 -10.85 5.06
CA GLY A 443 -14.34 -9.47 4.96
C GLY A 443 -15.87 -9.35 4.91
N HIS A 444 -16.37 -8.10 4.90
CA HIS A 444 -17.76 -7.85 4.46
C HIS A 444 -17.90 -8.08 2.96
N PHE A 445 -16.87 -7.74 2.19
CA PHE A 445 -16.82 -8.00 0.76
C PHE A 445 -15.52 -8.64 0.38
N TYR A 446 -15.53 -9.40 -0.71
CA TYR A 446 -14.31 -9.90 -1.34
C TYR A 446 -14.37 -9.76 -2.85
N ILE A 447 -13.18 -9.74 -3.46
CA ILE A 447 -13.04 -9.63 -4.90
C ILE A 447 -12.90 -11.02 -5.50
N GLY A 448 -13.82 -11.34 -6.40
CA GLY A 448 -13.86 -12.61 -7.13
C GLY A 448 -13.28 -12.49 -8.54
N ASN A 449 -13.18 -13.65 -9.21
CA ASN A 449 -12.60 -13.79 -10.55
C ASN A 449 -11.12 -13.35 -10.65
N THR A 450 -10.38 -13.40 -9.53
CA THR A 450 -8.97 -13.05 -9.49
C THR A 450 -8.05 -14.14 -10.04
N ASP A 451 -8.53 -15.39 -10.04
CA ASP A 451 -7.74 -16.60 -10.32
C ASP A 451 -8.36 -17.48 -11.43
N THR A 452 -9.42 -17.00 -12.09
CA THR A 452 -10.20 -17.78 -13.08
C THR A 452 -10.21 -17.18 -14.49
N ASP A 453 -10.05 -15.87 -14.65
CA ASP A 453 -9.85 -15.19 -15.95
C ASP A 453 -8.61 -14.31 -15.84
N MET A 454 -7.53 -14.65 -16.56
CA MET A 454 -6.25 -13.91 -16.51
C MET A 454 -6.38 -12.42 -16.87
N TYR A 455 -7.45 -12.03 -17.59
CA TYR A 455 -7.71 -10.65 -17.99
C TYR A 455 -8.87 -10.02 -17.21
N ALA A 456 -9.24 -10.54 -16.03
CA ALA A 456 -10.41 -10.07 -15.30
C ALA A 456 -10.32 -8.58 -14.98
N SER A 457 -9.21 -8.11 -14.39
CA SER A 457 -9.01 -6.69 -14.10
C SER A 457 -8.97 -5.86 -15.38
N TYR A 458 -8.16 -6.29 -16.35
CA TYR A 458 -7.97 -5.61 -17.63
C TYR A 458 -9.28 -5.39 -18.41
N ARG A 459 -10.18 -6.38 -18.37
CA ARG A 459 -11.46 -6.39 -19.12
C ARG A 459 -12.67 -6.03 -18.27
N GLY A 460 -12.47 -5.58 -17.04
CA GLY A 460 -13.56 -5.15 -16.16
C GLY A 460 -14.49 -6.28 -15.72
N LYS A 461 -13.95 -7.47 -15.43
CA LYS A 461 -14.69 -8.70 -15.09
C LYS A 461 -14.43 -9.22 -13.67
N MET A 462 -13.59 -8.59 -12.85
CA MET A 462 -13.55 -8.90 -11.42
C MET A 462 -14.92 -8.61 -10.80
N THR A 463 -15.32 -9.41 -9.83
CA THR A 463 -16.63 -9.28 -9.16
C THR A 463 -16.46 -8.82 -7.72
N ILE A 464 -17.49 -8.18 -7.17
CA ILE A 464 -17.60 -7.89 -5.74
C ILE A 464 -18.67 -8.82 -5.21
N ASN A 465 -18.35 -9.56 -4.16
CA ASN A 465 -19.25 -10.53 -3.54
C ASN A 465 -19.28 -10.27 -2.03
N GLU A 466 -20.40 -10.58 -1.39
CA GLU A 466 -20.52 -10.52 0.07
C GLU A 466 -19.66 -11.60 0.72
N GLY A 467 -19.07 -11.29 1.87
CA GLY A 467 -18.36 -12.23 2.73
C GLY A 467 -19.08 -12.46 4.05
N LEU A 468 -18.37 -13.07 4.99
CA LEU A 468 -18.87 -13.50 6.30
C LEU A 468 -18.93 -12.37 7.33
N PHE A 469 -18.42 -11.18 7.02
CA PHE A 469 -18.42 -10.00 7.91
C PHE A 469 -17.60 -10.20 9.19
N ILE A 470 -16.62 -11.12 9.23
CA ILE A 470 -15.82 -11.38 10.43
C ILE A 470 -14.88 -10.21 10.74
N PHE A 471 -14.17 -9.71 9.73
CA PHE A 471 -13.44 -8.44 9.78
C PHE A 471 -13.97 -7.51 8.66
N PRO A 472 -14.99 -6.69 8.93
CA PRO A 472 -15.73 -5.98 7.87
C PRO A 472 -14.91 -5.01 7.01
N GLU A 473 -13.78 -4.53 7.53
CA GLU A 473 -12.86 -3.61 6.83
C GLU A 473 -11.81 -4.29 5.96
N LEU A 474 -11.68 -5.62 6.03
CA LEU A 474 -10.65 -6.38 5.35
C LEU A 474 -11.00 -6.65 3.88
N ILE A 475 -10.06 -6.37 2.98
CA ILE A 475 -9.95 -6.99 1.66
C ILE A 475 -8.66 -7.80 1.63
N PHE A 476 -8.76 -9.12 1.49
CA PHE A 476 -7.61 -10.02 1.53
C PHE A 476 -7.31 -10.62 0.16
N GLN A 477 -6.04 -10.68 -0.22
CA GLN A 477 -5.57 -11.36 -1.42
C GLN A 477 -4.35 -12.25 -1.09
N PRO A 478 -4.54 -13.59 -1.03
CA PRO A 478 -3.45 -14.55 -1.02
C PRO A 478 -2.87 -14.74 -2.44
N LEU A 479 -1.85 -15.59 -2.57
CA LEU A 479 -1.27 -16.03 -3.85
C LEU A 479 -0.71 -14.88 -4.69
N ILE A 480 -0.36 -13.73 -4.10
CA ILE A 480 -0.07 -12.51 -4.86
C ILE A 480 1.02 -12.69 -5.94
N TYR A 481 2.00 -13.57 -5.73
CA TYR A 481 3.08 -13.86 -6.68
C TYR A 481 3.11 -15.30 -7.22
N ASP A 482 2.06 -16.08 -6.98
CA ASP A 482 2.07 -17.52 -7.29
C ASP A 482 1.98 -17.86 -8.80
N ASN A 483 1.25 -17.05 -9.60
CA ASN A 483 1.14 -17.25 -11.04
C ASN A 483 1.12 -15.89 -11.77
N PRO A 484 2.08 -15.65 -12.70
CA PRO A 484 2.20 -14.39 -13.42
C PRO A 484 0.99 -14.04 -14.30
N ASP A 485 0.24 -15.03 -14.79
CA ASP A 485 -0.96 -14.79 -15.61
C ASP A 485 -2.04 -14.01 -14.83
N PHE A 486 -2.01 -14.06 -13.49
CA PHE A 486 -3.01 -13.42 -12.64
C PHE A 486 -2.46 -12.21 -11.86
N TYR A 487 -1.23 -11.76 -12.12
CA TYR A 487 -0.62 -10.66 -11.37
C TYR A 487 -1.44 -9.37 -11.42
N GLU A 488 -1.95 -8.98 -12.59
CA GLU A 488 -2.76 -7.78 -12.70
C GLU A 488 -4.02 -7.89 -11.83
N ASN A 489 -4.73 -9.02 -11.90
CA ASN A 489 -5.92 -9.26 -11.11
C ASN A 489 -5.64 -9.20 -9.61
N ARG A 490 -4.64 -9.96 -9.16
CA ARG A 490 -4.32 -10.11 -7.74
C ARG A 490 -3.80 -8.79 -7.17
N THR A 491 -2.97 -8.06 -7.90
CA THR A 491 -2.49 -6.73 -7.46
C THR A 491 -3.64 -5.72 -7.43
N SER A 492 -4.49 -5.70 -8.45
CA SER A 492 -5.60 -4.74 -8.53
C SER A 492 -6.72 -5.02 -7.52
N SER A 493 -6.91 -6.27 -7.11
CA SER A 493 -8.10 -6.70 -6.35
C SER A 493 -8.27 -5.96 -5.03
N VAL A 494 -7.20 -5.84 -4.23
CA VAL A 494 -7.25 -5.13 -2.95
C VAL A 494 -7.58 -3.65 -3.18
N LEU A 495 -6.82 -2.96 -4.02
CA LEU A 495 -7.00 -1.52 -4.28
C LEU A 495 -8.40 -1.20 -4.84
N TRP A 496 -8.84 -1.99 -5.82
CA TRP A 496 -10.17 -1.84 -6.40
C TRP A 496 -11.28 -2.16 -5.40
N GLY A 497 -11.09 -3.18 -4.56
CA GLY A 497 -12.04 -3.54 -3.50
C GLY A 497 -12.15 -2.49 -2.40
N LEU A 498 -11.03 -1.93 -1.95
CA LEU A 498 -10.97 -0.82 -0.99
C LEU A 498 -11.74 0.38 -1.53
N MET A 499 -11.46 0.78 -2.79
CA MET A 499 -12.18 1.86 -3.44
C MET A 499 -13.69 1.58 -3.53
N ARG A 500 -14.10 0.46 -4.13
CA ARG A 500 -15.52 0.20 -4.46
C ARG A 500 -16.40 0.08 -3.22
N ASN A 501 -15.86 -0.46 -2.13
CA ASN A 501 -16.62 -0.74 -0.92
C ASN A 501 -16.28 0.21 0.23
N ARG A 502 -15.47 1.26 -0.03
CA ARG A 502 -14.98 2.23 0.96
C ARG A 502 -14.37 1.56 2.19
N LYS A 503 -13.60 0.49 1.94
CA LYS A 503 -12.89 -0.29 2.97
C LYS A 503 -11.49 0.27 3.18
N ARG A 504 -10.92 -0.04 4.35
CA ARG A 504 -9.70 0.62 4.83
C ARG A 504 -8.48 -0.26 4.90
N ILE A 505 -8.63 -1.57 5.09
CA ILE A 505 -7.50 -2.47 5.32
C ILE A 505 -7.44 -3.52 4.22
N GLY A 506 -6.38 -3.46 3.43
CA GLY A 506 -5.99 -4.45 2.45
C GLY A 506 -4.83 -5.29 2.95
N ILE A 507 -4.81 -6.58 2.65
CA ILE A 507 -3.66 -7.45 2.95
C ILE A 507 -3.30 -8.27 1.72
N TYR A 508 -2.04 -8.19 1.31
CA TYR A 508 -1.42 -9.13 0.39
C TYR A 508 -0.56 -10.13 1.16
N LEU A 509 -0.74 -11.42 0.86
CA LEU A 509 0.04 -12.51 1.43
C LEU A 509 0.44 -13.50 0.33
N ASN A 510 1.60 -14.14 0.47
CA ASN A 510 2.13 -15.05 -0.54
C ASN A 510 2.54 -16.41 0.05
N GLY A 511 2.63 -17.42 -0.82
CA GLY A 511 3.32 -18.68 -0.51
C GLY A 511 2.82 -19.40 0.73
N ASN A 512 3.75 -20.04 1.45
CA ASN A 512 3.45 -20.87 2.62
C ASN A 512 3.35 -20.08 3.93
N ASP A 513 3.19 -18.76 3.83
CA ASP A 513 3.18 -17.85 4.96
C ASP A 513 1.83 -17.89 5.70
N ARG A 514 1.85 -17.56 6.99
CA ARG A 514 0.65 -17.42 7.84
C ARG A 514 0.63 -16.07 8.53
N LEU A 515 -0.52 -15.41 8.47
CA LEU A 515 -0.82 -14.15 9.12
C LEU A 515 -1.93 -14.35 10.15
N ASN A 516 -1.84 -13.65 11.27
CA ASN A 516 -2.79 -13.64 12.36
C ASN A 516 -3.34 -12.22 12.52
N ILE A 517 -4.67 -12.12 12.63
CA ILE A 517 -5.39 -10.91 13.02
C ILE A 517 -5.98 -11.22 14.39
N LYS A 518 -5.47 -10.56 15.42
CA LYS A 518 -5.92 -10.76 16.81
C LYS A 518 -6.74 -9.57 17.27
N SER A 519 -7.88 -9.87 17.88
CA SER A 519 -8.70 -8.93 18.62
C SER A 519 -8.46 -9.17 20.11
N SER A 520 -8.04 -8.13 20.84
CA SER A 520 -7.71 -8.23 22.25
C SER A 520 -8.13 -6.98 23.01
N SER A 521 -8.20 -7.08 24.35
CA SER A 521 -8.45 -5.92 25.21
C SER A 521 -7.36 -4.84 25.12
N THR A 522 -6.16 -5.21 24.69
CA THR A 522 -5.01 -4.30 24.51
C THR A 522 -4.92 -3.69 23.11
N GLY A 523 -5.84 -4.02 22.21
CA GLY A 523 -5.89 -3.53 20.83
C GLY A 523 -5.91 -4.65 19.79
N ASN A 524 -6.27 -4.28 18.57
CA ASN A 524 -6.32 -5.18 17.43
C ASN A 524 -4.98 -5.16 16.71
N SER A 525 -4.47 -6.33 16.33
CA SER A 525 -3.15 -6.42 15.72
C SER A 525 -3.08 -7.40 14.58
N ILE A 526 -2.21 -7.12 13.62
CA ILE A 526 -1.80 -8.04 12.56
C ILE A 526 -0.35 -8.47 12.81
N SER A 527 -0.08 -9.76 12.82
CA SER A 527 1.28 -10.31 12.86
C SER A 527 1.40 -11.54 11.98
N GLY A 528 2.61 -11.98 11.65
CA GLY A 528 2.79 -13.11 10.76
C GLY A 528 4.11 -13.82 10.96
N SER A 529 4.09 -15.15 10.80
CA SER A 529 5.30 -15.95 10.67
C SER A 529 5.51 -16.18 9.18
N VAL A 530 6.31 -15.31 8.56
CA VAL A 530 6.44 -15.24 7.10
C VAL A 530 7.89 -15.21 6.66
N GLN A 531 8.18 -15.76 5.48
CA GLN A 531 9.49 -15.64 4.84
C GLN A 531 9.55 -14.38 3.97
N ILE A 532 8.56 -14.24 3.09
CA ILE A 532 8.36 -13.04 2.28
C ILE A 532 7.50 -12.08 3.11
N PRO A 533 7.89 -10.79 3.22
CA PRO A 533 7.08 -9.83 3.95
C PRO A 533 5.62 -9.82 3.48
N PHE A 534 4.68 -9.93 4.43
CA PHE A 534 3.29 -9.62 4.13
C PHE A 534 3.14 -8.10 3.97
N MET A 535 2.18 -7.66 3.18
CA MET A 535 1.97 -6.23 2.91
C MET A 535 0.57 -5.80 3.34
N ILE A 536 0.51 -4.79 4.18
CA ILE A 536 -0.70 -4.09 4.59
C ILE A 536 -0.85 -2.85 3.74
N VAL A 537 -2.02 -2.74 3.09
CA VAL A 537 -2.47 -1.53 2.40
C VAL A 537 -3.47 -0.84 3.31
N ASP A 538 -3.10 0.32 3.84
CA ASP A 538 -3.93 1.10 4.75
C ASP A 538 -4.46 2.35 4.05
N ALA A 539 -5.77 2.37 3.84
CA ALA A 539 -6.52 3.43 3.18
C ALA A 539 -7.27 4.36 4.15
N ARG A 540 -6.93 4.34 5.46
CA ARG A 540 -7.53 5.27 6.44
C ARG A 540 -7.25 6.73 6.13
N GLY A 541 -6.08 7.04 5.57
CA GLY A 541 -5.69 8.39 5.16
C GLY A 541 -6.30 8.82 3.82
N THR A 542 -6.92 7.90 3.07
CA THR A 542 -7.44 8.14 1.73
C THR A 542 -8.64 9.06 1.78
N THR A 543 -8.54 10.21 1.10
CA THR A 543 -9.59 11.23 1.06
C THR A 543 -10.28 11.31 -0.30
N LYS A 544 -9.60 10.84 -1.35
CA LYS A 544 -10.07 10.85 -2.73
C LYS A 544 -9.78 9.53 -3.40
N VAL A 545 -10.75 9.07 -4.18
CA VAL A 545 -10.60 7.88 -5.01
C VAL A 545 -11.20 8.09 -6.39
N ASP A 546 -10.68 7.40 -7.38
CA ASP A 546 -11.18 7.40 -8.75
C ASP A 546 -10.95 6.02 -9.38
N SER A 547 -11.48 5.78 -10.57
CA SER A 547 -11.25 4.54 -11.31
C SER A 547 -10.85 4.82 -12.75
N SER A 548 -10.10 3.91 -13.36
CA SER A 548 -9.89 3.98 -14.80
C SER A 548 -11.23 3.97 -15.55
N THR A 549 -11.33 4.78 -16.59
CA THR A 549 -12.47 4.80 -17.51
C THR A 549 -12.18 4.04 -18.80
N TYR A 550 -10.97 3.51 -18.97
CA TYR A 550 -10.55 2.81 -20.18
C TYR A 550 -11.31 1.50 -20.35
N ARG A 551 -11.76 1.20 -21.58
CA ARG A 551 -12.42 -0.06 -21.95
C ARG A 551 -11.66 -0.70 -23.10
N ALA A 552 -11.32 -1.98 -22.97
CA ALA A 552 -10.64 -2.70 -24.05
C ALA A 552 -11.56 -3.03 -25.24
N SER A 553 -12.88 -2.98 -25.04
CA SER A 553 -13.88 -2.95 -26.12
C SER A 553 -15.17 -2.28 -25.65
N GLY A 554 -16.03 -1.86 -26.59
CA GLY A 554 -17.32 -1.24 -26.24
C GLY A 554 -18.29 -2.17 -25.51
N SER A 555 -18.06 -3.49 -25.55
CA SER A 555 -18.94 -4.50 -24.94
C SER A 555 -18.53 -4.93 -23.52
N ILE A 556 -17.41 -4.44 -22.99
CA ILE A 556 -16.89 -4.82 -21.66
C ILE A 556 -16.79 -3.64 -20.72
N GLY A 557 -16.71 -3.94 -19.41
CA GLY A 557 -16.52 -2.96 -18.35
C GLY A 557 -15.17 -2.23 -18.45
N PRO A 558 -15.01 -1.11 -17.72
CA PRO A 558 -13.71 -0.45 -17.66
C PRO A 558 -12.68 -1.32 -16.94
N ARG A 559 -11.40 -1.15 -17.30
CA ARG A 559 -10.25 -1.74 -16.60
C ARG A 559 -10.34 -1.41 -15.10
N GLN A 560 -10.23 -2.42 -14.24
CA GLN A 560 -10.50 -2.31 -12.81
C GLN A 560 -9.26 -1.89 -12.00
N ILE A 561 -8.63 -0.80 -12.45
CA ILE A 561 -7.57 -0.10 -11.74
C ILE A 561 -8.17 1.11 -11.02
N ALA A 562 -7.72 1.38 -9.79
CA ALA A 562 -8.24 2.43 -8.93
C ALA A 562 -7.17 3.47 -8.60
N ALA A 563 -7.57 4.74 -8.55
CA ALA A 563 -6.79 5.80 -7.93
C ALA A 563 -7.17 5.92 -6.45
N LEU A 564 -6.18 6.04 -5.58
CA LEU A 564 -6.32 6.28 -4.15
C LEU A 564 -5.17 7.18 -3.72
N ASN A 565 -5.46 8.34 -3.12
CA ASN A 565 -4.43 9.18 -2.51
C ASN A 565 -4.17 8.78 -1.05
N ASN A 566 -3.03 9.19 -0.50
CA ASN A 566 -2.70 9.07 0.93
C ASN A 566 -2.79 7.63 1.47
N LEU A 567 -2.46 6.63 0.65
CA LEU A 567 -2.32 5.26 1.13
C LEU A 567 -1.06 5.15 1.99
N LYS A 568 -1.11 4.28 2.99
CA LYS A 568 0.06 3.85 3.76
C LYS A 568 0.31 2.38 3.48
N ILE A 569 1.53 2.06 3.07
CA ILE A 569 1.99 0.69 2.90
C ILE A 569 2.90 0.33 4.07
N SER A 570 2.56 -0.75 4.77
CA SER A 570 3.42 -1.32 5.80
C SER A 570 3.69 -2.79 5.49
N LEU A 571 4.94 -3.23 5.64
CA LEU A 571 5.32 -4.63 5.42
C LEU A 571 6.39 -5.07 6.39
N THR A 572 6.42 -6.37 6.68
CA THR A 572 7.44 -6.98 7.53
C THR A 572 7.51 -8.48 7.30
N ASN A 573 8.70 -9.06 7.45
CA ASN A 573 8.89 -10.50 7.59
C ASN A 573 9.44 -10.92 8.97
N TYR A 574 9.42 -9.99 9.93
CA TYR A 574 9.85 -10.23 11.28
C TYR A 574 8.66 -10.63 12.15
N SER A 575 8.69 -11.86 12.67
CA SER A 575 7.54 -12.46 13.36
C SER A 575 7.22 -11.87 14.74
N ASN A 576 8.15 -11.10 15.31
CA ASN A 576 8.04 -10.57 16.66
C ASN A 576 7.42 -9.17 16.71
N ILE A 577 6.98 -8.62 15.59
CA ILE A 577 6.32 -7.31 15.55
C ILE A 577 4.85 -7.45 15.19
N ASN A 578 4.05 -6.58 15.81
CA ASN A 578 2.61 -6.53 15.61
C ASN A 578 2.27 -5.22 14.93
N TYR A 579 1.58 -5.22 13.81
CA TYR A 579 0.97 -4.02 13.27
C TYR A 579 -0.32 -3.73 14.04
N LEU A 580 -0.35 -2.66 14.82
CA LEU A 580 -1.52 -2.21 15.56
C LEU A 580 -2.51 -1.55 14.61
N LEU A 581 -3.71 -2.13 14.53
CA LEU A 581 -4.76 -1.64 13.65
C LEU A 581 -5.24 -0.26 14.13
N GLU A 582 -5.35 -0.01 15.43
CA GLU A 582 -5.77 1.27 16.03
C GLU A 582 -4.91 2.44 15.53
N THR A 583 -3.59 2.28 15.60
CA THR A 583 -2.63 3.37 15.40
C THR A 583 -2.01 3.37 14.01
N GLY A 584 -2.05 2.24 13.32
CA GLY A 584 -1.38 2.06 12.03
C GLY A 584 0.13 2.01 12.13
N LYS A 585 0.66 1.44 13.22
CA LYS A 585 2.09 1.36 13.48
C LYS A 585 2.48 -0.04 13.91
N PHE A 586 3.73 -0.40 13.69
CA PHE A 586 4.28 -1.58 14.32
C PHE A 586 4.54 -1.29 15.80
N ASP A 587 4.00 -2.14 16.66
CA ASP A 587 4.37 -2.25 18.05
C ASP A 587 5.54 -3.21 18.16
N PHE A 588 6.60 -2.70 18.75
CA PHE A 588 7.76 -3.50 19.09
C PHE A 588 7.40 -4.24 20.37
N LEU A 589 7.11 -5.53 20.26
CA LEU A 589 7.09 -6.39 21.45
C LEU A 589 8.50 -6.36 22.04
N THR A 590 8.73 -5.48 23.02
CA THR A 590 10.02 -5.36 23.68
C THR A 590 10.33 -6.67 24.39
N ASN A 591 11.29 -7.43 23.86
CA ASN A 591 12.11 -8.34 24.66
C ASN A 591 13.56 -7.85 24.59
N ILE A 592 13.86 -6.94 25.52
CA ILE A 592 15.16 -6.61 26.15
C ILE A 592 16.33 -6.12 25.25
N GLU A 593 16.80 -4.93 25.62
CA GLU A 593 18.10 -4.27 25.34
C GLU A 593 18.39 -3.75 23.92
N ASN A 594 17.93 -2.52 23.68
CA ASN A 594 18.84 -1.46 23.25
C ASN A 594 18.63 -0.24 24.14
N GLU A 595 19.68 0.13 24.87
CA GLU A 595 19.73 1.32 25.69
C GLU A 595 19.43 2.58 24.85
N ASN A 596 18.70 3.52 25.47
CA ASN A 596 18.46 4.91 25.05
C ASN A 596 17.29 5.19 24.10
N ILE A 597 16.04 4.95 24.53
CA ILE A 597 14.96 5.95 24.35
C ILE A 597 14.07 5.95 25.60
N SER A 598 14.36 6.88 26.51
CA SER A 598 13.54 7.21 27.66
C SER A 598 12.35 8.09 27.25
N GLN A 599 11.16 7.50 27.17
CA GLN A 599 9.94 8.17 27.65
C GLN A 599 9.15 7.20 28.54
N LEU A 600 9.43 7.34 29.83
CA LEU A 600 8.75 6.74 30.95
C LEU A 600 7.22 6.93 30.87
N THR A 601 6.47 5.84 30.93
CA THR A 601 5.33 5.81 31.86
C THR A 601 5.81 5.09 33.13
N PRO A 602 6.09 5.80 34.23
CA PRO A 602 6.58 5.16 35.44
C PRO A 602 5.52 4.24 36.05
N GLU A 603 6.00 3.06 36.44
CA GLU A 603 5.47 2.13 37.42
C GLU A 603 4.13 2.47 38.10
N GLY A 604 3.08 1.72 37.74
CA GLY A 604 2.26 1.11 38.77
C GLY A 604 0.74 1.27 38.70
N PHE A 605 0.18 2.03 37.75
CA PHE A 605 -1.28 2.07 37.56
C PHE A 605 -1.69 2.56 36.17
N GLU A 606 -2.87 2.14 35.72
CA GLU A 606 -3.42 2.42 34.39
C GLU A 606 -4.86 2.95 34.51
N LEU A 607 -5.18 4.06 33.83
CA LEU A 607 -6.56 4.59 33.75
C LEU A 607 -7.15 4.27 32.37
N ASN A 608 -8.22 3.49 32.32
CA ASN A 608 -8.87 3.08 31.07
C ASN A 608 -9.77 4.18 30.50
N GLN A 609 -10.09 4.07 29.21
CA GLN A 609 -11.14 4.89 28.62
C GLN A 609 -12.49 4.51 29.24
N ASN A 610 -13.33 5.49 29.59
CA ASN A 610 -14.68 5.21 30.09
C ASN A 610 -15.50 4.48 29.02
N TYR A 611 -16.31 3.50 29.39
CA TYR A 611 -17.18 2.77 28.46
C TYR A 611 -18.62 2.67 28.98
N PRO A 612 -19.63 2.99 28.16
CA PRO A 612 -19.54 3.56 26.80
C PRO A 612 -18.94 4.98 26.77
N ASN A 613 -18.39 5.42 25.63
CA ASN A 613 -18.01 6.81 25.33
C ASN A 613 -18.17 7.08 23.81
N PRO A 614 -19.07 7.98 23.37
CA PRO A 614 -19.96 8.81 24.16
C PRO A 614 -20.95 7.99 25.01
N PHE A 615 -21.44 8.56 26.12
CA PHE A 615 -22.34 7.87 27.04
C PHE A 615 -23.67 8.60 27.22
N ASN A 616 -24.75 7.85 27.47
CA ASN A 616 -26.08 8.35 27.82
C ASN A 616 -26.86 7.33 28.67
N PRO A 617 -27.33 7.65 29.90
CA PRO A 617 -26.79 8.68 30.79
C PRO A 617 -25.61 8.16 31.62
N SER A 618 -25.21 6.89 31.50
CA SER A 618 -24.17 6.29 32.36
C SER A 618 -22.99 5.68 31.60
N THR A 619 -21.81 5.73 32.24
CA THR A 619 -20.56 5.13 31.79
C THR A 619 -19.82 4.51 32.98
N THR A 620 -18.90 3.59 32.69
CA THR A 620 -18.01 3.00 33.69
C THR A 620 -16.58 3.43 33.40
N ILE A 621 -15.91 3.99 34.41
CA ILE A 621 -14.48 4.31 34.36
C ILE A 621 -13.74 3.22 35.14
N SER A 622 -12.80 2.55 34.50
CA SER A 622 -11.98 1.51 35.14
C SER A 622 -10.51 1.90 35.21
N TRP A 623 -9.81 1.37 36.20
CA TRP A 623 -8.37 1.54 36.36
C TRP A 623 -7.75 0.28 36.96
N ASN A 624 -6.46 0.08 36.75
CA ASN A 624 -5.69 -1.02 37.32
C ASN A 624 -4.59 -0.46 38.23
N LEU A 625 -4.37 -1.09 39.39
CA LEU A 625 -3.31 -0.77 40.33
C LEU A 625 -2.34 -1.95 40.45
N ASN A 626 -1.07 -1.76 40.15
CA ASN A 626 -0.04 -2.80 40.31
C ASN A 626 0.45 -2.92 41.76
N LYS A 627 0.20 -1.91 42.61
CA LYS A 627 0.48 -1.91 44.06
C LYS A 627 -0.70 -1.25 44.79
N PRO A 628 -1.02 -1.69 46.02
CA PRO A 628 -2.04 -1.04 46.84
C PRO A 628 -1.67 0.42 47.15
N GLY A 629 -2.63 1.32 47.15
CA GLY A 629 -2.38 2.75 47.37
C GLY A 629 -3.63 3.62 47.41
N LYS A 630 -3.47 4.88 47.82
CA LYS A 630 -4.56 5.87 47.80
C LYS A 630 -4.83 6.36 46.38
N VAL A 631 -6.10 6.36 45.98
CA VAL A 631 -6.56 6.73 44.64
C VAL A 631 -7.73 7.71 44.73
N SER A 632 -7.66 8.79 43.95
CA SER A 632 -8.75 9.74 43.75
C SER A 632 -9.15 9.82 42.29
N LEU A 633 -10.39 9.44 41.96
CA LEU A 633 -11.00 9.59 40.65
C LEU A 633 -12.03 10.72 40.67
N LYS A 634 -11.80 11.75 39.86
CA LYS A 634 -12.63 12.97 39.83
C LYS A 634 -13.02 13.33 38.41
N ILE A 635 -14.18 13.96 38.22
CA ILE A 635 -14.69 14.47 36.94
C ILE A 635 -14.66 16.00 36.95
N PHE A 636 -14.27 16.57 35.82
CA PHE A 636 -14.13 18.00 35.56
C PHE A 636 -14.94 18.40 34.33
N ASP A 637 -15.43 19.64 34.30
CA ASP A 637 -16.01 20.22 33.10
C ASP A 637 -14.94 20.77 32.14
N SER A 638 -15.37 21.32 31.01
CA SER A 638 -14.49 21.91 29.99
C SER A 638 -13.70 23.14 30.45
N LEU A 639 -14.09 23.75 31.58
CA LEU A 639 -13.37 24.87 32.21
C LEU A 639 -12.39 24.37 33.29
N GLY A 640 -12.26 23.04 33.47
CA GLY A 640 -11.40 22.43 34.47
C GLY A 640 -11.95 22.51 35.90
N ARG A 641 -13.24 22.84 36.09
CA ARG A 641 -13.87 22.84 37.41
C ARG A 641 -14.25 21.42 37.79
N GLU A 642 -13.90 20.99 38.99
CA GLU A 642 -14.32 19.70 39.54
C GLU A 642 -15.85 19.68 39.71
N ILE A 643 -16.50 18.68 39.13
CA ILE A 643 -17.97 18.53 39.17
C ILE A 643 -18.39 17.39 40.10
N ILE A 644 -17.62 16.30 40.16
CA ILE A 644 -17.92 15.17 41.04
C ILE A 644 -16.65 14.34 41.33
N THR A 645 -16.54 13.80 42.55
CA THR A 645 -15.56 12.77 42.91
C THR A 645 -16.25 11.40 42.90
N LEU A 646 -15.71 10.44 42.15
CA LEU A 646 -16.24 9.07 41.99
C LEU A 646 -15.56 8.04 42.90
N ALA A 647 -14.30 8.30 43.25
CA ALA A 647 -13.53 7.49 44.19
C ALA A 647 -12.51 8.39 44.91
N ASP A 648 -12.31 8.21 46.21
CA ASP A 648 -11.25 8.86 46.98
C ASP A 648 -10.94 8.03 48.23
N ASP A 649 -10.28 6.89 48.03
CA ASP A 649 -10.01 5.92 49.08
C ASP A 649 -8.71 5.13 48.83
N TYR A 650 -8.34 4.25 49.76
CA TYR A 650 -7.25 3.31 49.62
C TYR A 650 -7.72 2.02 48.94
N TYR A 651 -7.08 1.66 47.82
CA TYR A 651 -7.43 0.50 47.01
C TYR A 651 -6.31 -0.54 47.03
N GLN A 652 -6.68 -1.83 46.99
CA GLN A 652 -5.73 -2.94 46.84
C GLN A 652 -5.19 -3.01 45.39
N SER A 653 -4.08 -3.71 45.17
CA SER A 653 -3.64 -4.00 43.79
C SER A 653 -4.70 -4.80 43.02
N GLY A 654 -4.90 -4.49 41.75
CA GLY A 654 -5.87 -5.13 40.87
C GLY A 654 -6.76 -4.13 40.12
N PHE A 655 -7.73 -4.67 39.39
CA PHE A 655 -8.70 -3.90 38.62
C PHE A 655 -9.82 -3.33 39.49
N HIS A 656 -10.12 -2.06 39.27
CA HIS A 656 -11.19 -1.32 39.93
C HIS A 656 -12.04 -0.57 38.91
N SER A 657 -13.25 -0.21 39.29
CA SER A 657 -14.11 0.62 38.45
C SER A 657 -15.09 1.44 39.27
N ALA A 658 -15.51 2.56 38.69
CA ALA A 658 -16.55 3.42 39.22
C ALA A 658 -17.56 3.76 38.12
N LYS A 659 -18.85 3.66 38.44
CA LYS A 659 -19.94 4.04 37.54
C LYS A 659 -20.24 5.53 37.69
N PHE A 660 -20.27 6.24 36.58
CA PHE A 660 -20.76 7.61 36.50
C PHE A 660 -22.12 7.64 35.80
N THR A 661 -23.11 8.27 36.41
CA THR A 661 -24.43 8.50 35.81
C THR A 661 -24.73 10.00 35.81
N ALA A 662 -24.82 10.61 34.63
CA ALA A 662 -25.17 12.01 34.46
C ALA A 662 -26.67 12.23 34.74
N ASN A 663 -26.99 13.18 35.63
CA ASN A 663 -28.36 13.58 35.94
C ASN A 663 -28.80 14.85 35.17
N SER A 664 -29.96 15.41 35.52
CA SER A 664 -30.50 16.62 34.87
C SER A 664 -29.57 17.85 34.95
N LYS A 665 -28.58 17.87 35.86
CA LYS A 665 -27.65 19.00 36.05
C LYS A 665 -26.47 19.03 35.07
N PHE A 666 -26.25 17.98 34.29
CA PHE A 666 -25.16 17.90 33.31
C PHE A 666 -25.69 18.16 31.88
N SER A 667 -25.04 19.05 31.14
CA SER A 667 -25.33 19.31 29.72
C SER A 667 -24.55 18.37 28.80
N SER A 668 -25.06 18.08 27.59
CA SER A 668 -24.28 17.41 26.56
C SER A 668 -22.96 18.14 26.31
N GLY A 669 -21.86 17.41 26.13
CA GLY A 669 -20.54 18.01 25.94
C GLY A 669 -19.39 17.14 26.43
N VAL A 670 -18.18 17.70 26.35
CA VAL A 670 -16.94 17.05 26.78
C VAL A 670 -16.71 17.30 28.27
N TYR A 671 -16.44 16.23 28.99
CA TYR A 671 -16.01 16.23 30.38
C TYR A 671 -14.65 15.53 30.46
N PHE A 672 -13.90 15.79 31.52
CA PHE A 672 -12.63 15.11 31.77
C PHE A 672 -12.74 14.31 33.06
N TYR A 673 -12.11 13.16 33.14
CA TYR A 673 -11.95 12.44 34.40
C TYR A 673 -10.46 12.21 34.65
N ARG A 674 -10.06 12.42 35.90
CA ARG A 674 -8.67 12.36 36.34
C ARG A 674 -8.56 11.36 37.48
N LEU A 675 -7.66 10.42 37.32
CA LEU A 675 -7.23 9.51 38.37
C LEU A 675 -5.91 10.02 38.94
N SER A 676 -5.83 10.19 40.26
CA SER A 676 -4.63 10.66 40.95
C SER A 676 -4.25 9.71 42.08
N THR A 677 -2.96 9.48 42.24
CA THR A 677 -2.34 8.79 43.37
C THR A 677 -1.42 9.77 44.11
N GLN A 678 -0.62 9.30 45.06
CA GLN A 678 0.32 10.15 45.80
C GLN A 678 1.38 10.80 44.90
N ASP A 679 1.84 10.09 43.86
CA ASP A 679 3.00 10.50 43.05
C ASP A 679 2.64 10.85 41.60
N TYR A 680 1.40 10.56 41.15
CA TYR A 680 1.03 10.66 39.74
C TYR A 680 -0.43 11.02 39.51
N SER A 681 -0.73 11.59 38.33
CA SER A 681 -2.09 11.89 37.91
C SER A 681 -2.25 11.73 36.40
N VAL A 682 -3.32 11.04 35.97
CA VAL A 682 -3.65 10.81 34.56
C VAL A 682 -5.06 11.31 34.29
N THR A 683 -5.25 12.06 33.21
CA THR A 683 -6.55 12.62 32.80
C THR A 683 -6.96 12.07 31.43
N LYS A 684 -8.23 11.68 31.29
CA LYS A 684 -8.86 11.30 30.02
C LYS A 684 -10.16 12.07 29.81
N SER A 685 -10.62 12.18 28.57
CA SER A 685 -11.87 12.87 28.23
C SER A 685 -13.02 11.89 27.98
N MET A 686 -14.24 12.30 28.27
CA MET A 686 -15.48 11.59 27.98
C MET A 686 -16.55 12.54 27.40
N VAL A 687 -17.46 12.02 26.59
CA VAL A 687 -18.51 12.78 25.92
C VAL A 687 -19.89 12.34 26.42
N LEU A 688 -20.64 13.25 27.02
CA LEU A 688 -22.05 13.04 27.39
C LEU A 688 -22.93 13.42 26.20
N LEU A 689 -23.77 12.48 25.75
CA LEU A 689 -24.87 12.74 24.82
C LEU A 689 -26.18 12.67 25.61
N LYS A 690 -27.02 13.69 25.52
CA LYS A 690 -28.40 13.66 26.03
C LYS A 690 -29.37 13.57 24.88
#